data_AF-A0A918LIS5-F1
#
_entry.id   AF-A0A918LIS5-F1
#
_cell.length_a   1.000
_cell.length_b   1.000
_cell.length_c   1.000
_cell.angle_alpha   90.00
_cell.angle_beta   90.00
_cell.angle_gamma   90.00
#
_symmetry.space_group_name_H-M   'P 1'
#
loop_
_entity.id
_entity.type
_entity.pdbx_description
1 polymer ?
#
loop_
_entity_poly.entity_id
_entity_poly.type
_entity_poly.pdbx_seq_one_letter_code
_entity_poly.pdbx_strand_id
1 'polypeptide(L)'
;MHDLVVTTAAPSVLLCGQDGQLRGTGAHGLLHGDRRVLSGAVLTVDGREPEVISGRDGFLGLLRDLDPGADPTARVWRRRTLRPGVLTERLELELPAGEHTVEVVLWADLAGIEHVRSGVEDPAVPALADGWAARGLRARVRAPGADLLPRGDELVLRWTPTGPASLEWTLEVDDPDAVFAAAASVVPRPEVVCDDPRLAAVVSRAVDDLDSLLLADGPDTFAAAGAPWYLTLFGRDSLWTARLGLPWTTALAGSTLRVLARVQGVRHDPATGEAPGKIPHERRRAGFRLGGMVLPPLYYGTIDATALWVCLLSDAHRHGLPDDEVRALLPALRRALAWIAESGGRYVDETGQGLANQGWKDSVDAVRFADGSFAVPPIALAEVQGYNHEALVAGAALLERFGEDPGGHRAEADRVAADFRARFWVDGVPAMAVDGTGAPVDSPASNMAHLLGTGILTPAESAAVAARIAEPDLTTPYGLRTMSDRVAAYNPLSYHCGSIWPHDTAIAIRALAEDGFGDQAADLAARLVRAGAAIGELPELYAGYADGPAPIPYPAACRPQAWSSAAALTVLTALLGLRVDGREITVRPPRPMPLGALAVSGIPLPGGELAVAVDRDGTVLSATAPEAYRIRRADP
;
A
#
# COMPACT_ATOMS: atom_id res chain seq x y z
N MET A 1 -9.16 6.77 13.20
CA MET A 1 -7.95 6.13 12.63
C MET A 1 -6.73 7.01 12.78
N HIS A 2 -6.75 8.26 12.34
CA HIS A 2 -5.57 9.13 12.37
C HIS A 2 -4.98 9.32 13.78
N ASP A 3 -5.83 9.44 14.79
CA ASP A 3 -5.36 9.62 16.18
C ASP A 3 -4.93 8.32 16.87
N LEU A 4 -4.93 7.18 16.14
CA LEU A 4 -4.54 5.88 16.71
C LEU A 4 -3.05 5.63 16.52
N VAL A 5 -2.45 5.03 17.53
CA VAL A 5 -1.12 4.40 17.41
C VAL A 5 -1.31 3.06 16.72
N VAL A 6 -0.70 2.90 15.55
CA VAL A 6 -0.75 1.69 14.74
C VAL A 6 0.56 0.92 14.90
N THR A 7 0.46 -0.39 15.09
CA THR A 7 1.61 -1.29 15.06
C THR A 7 1.25 -2.48 14.18
N THR A 8 2.03 -2.70 13.13
CA THR A 8 1.72 -3.72 12.11
C THR A 8 2.80 -4.80 12.12
N ALA A 9 2.36 -6.05 12.04
CA ALA A 9 3.19 -7.21 11.77
C ALA A 9 2.28 -8.25 11.09
N ALA A 10 2.11 -8.13 9.78
CA ALA A 10 1.13 -8.89 9.02
C ALA A 10 1.23 -10.41 9.30
N PRO A 11 0.08 -11.12 9.44
CA PRO A 11 -1.29 -10.65 9.24
C PRO A 11 -1.92 -10.00 10.48
N SER A 12 -1.13 -9.53 11.45
CA SER A 12 -1.62 -8.81 12.64
C SER A 12 -1.43 -7.29 12.56
N VAL A 13 -2.39 -6.55 13.10
CA VAL A 13 -2.28 -5.10 13.32
C VAL A 13 -2.93 -4.72 14.64
N LEU A 14 -2.25 -3.91 15.45
CA LEU A 14 -2.77 -3.35 16.68
C LEU A 14 -3.07 -1.87 16.48
N LEU A 15 -4.26 -1.43 16.88
CA LEU A 15 -4.65 -0.02 16.92
C LEU A 15 -5.13 0.35 18.32
N CYS A 16 -4.49 1.33 18.94
CA CYS A 16 -4.81 1.81 20.28
C CYS A 16 -4.80 3.33 20.37
N GLY A 17 -5.34 3.87 21.47
CA GLY A 17 -5.30 5.30 21.74
C GLY A 17 -3.88 5.82 21.97
N GLN A 18 -3.70 7.15 21.89
CA GLN A 18 -2.42 7.81 22.24
C GLN A 18 -2.02 7.61 23.70
N ASP A 19 -2.98 7.25 24.57
CA ASP A 19 -2.78 6.86 25.96
C ASP A 19 -2.39 5.37 26.13
N GLY A 20 -2.22 4.64 25.03
CA GLY A 20 -1.92 3.22 25.01
C GLY A 20 -3.09 2.32 25.40
N GLN A 21 -4.25 2.87 25.75
CA GLN A 21 -5.41 2.08 26.12
C GLN A 21 -6.14 1.55 24.89
N LEU A 22 -6.72 0.37 25.04
CA LEU A 22 -7.57 -0.25 24.03
C LEU A 22 -8.99 -0.32 24.62
N ARG A 23 -9.88 0.56 24.15
CA ARG A 23 -11.24 0.70 24.71
C ARG A 23 -12.38 0.23 23.79
N GLY A 24 -12.08 -0.51 22.72
CA GLY A 24 -13.09 -1.03 21.78
C GLY A 24 -13.84 0.02 20.95
N THR A 25 -13.51 1.31 21.06
CA THR A 25 -14.15 2.38 20.30
C THR A 25 -13.67 2.42 18.85
N GLY A 26 -14.61 2.36 17.90
CA GLY A 26 -14.30 2.39 16.47
C GLY A 26 -13.33 1.28 16.07
N ALA A 27 -12.20 1.66 15.46
CA ALA A 27 -11.19 0.73 14.95
C ALA A 27 -10.19 0.22 16.01
N HIS A 28 -10.37 0.56 17.29
CA HIS A 28 -9.54 0.01 18.36
C HIS A 28 -9.57 -1.52 18.31
N GLY A 29 -8.40 -2.15 18.36
CA GLY A 29 -8.29 -3.58 18.55
C GLY A 29 -6.95 -4.14 18.11
N LEU A 30 -6.70 -5.39 18.50
CA LEU A 30 -5.80 -6.27 17.76
C LEU A 30 -6.62 -6.96 16.68
N LEU A 31 -6.27 -6.73 15.42
CA LEU A 31 -6.82 -7.45 14.28
C LEU A 31 -5.81 -8.48 13.78
N HIS A 32 -6.31 -9.63 13.35
CA HIS A 32 -5.54 -10.71 12.76
C HIS A 32 -6.32 -11.29 11.57
N GLY A 33 -5.74 -11.20 10.37
CA GLY A 33 -6.46 -11.43 9.13
C GLY A 33 -7.67 -10.49 9.03
N ASP A 34 -8.86 -11.06 8.77
CA ASP A 34 -10.13 -10.31 8.67
C ASP A 34 -10.93 -10.27 10.00
N ARG A 35 -10.27 -10.42 11.16
CA ARG A 35 -10.93 -10.49 12.48
C ARG A 35 -10.33 -9.57 13.52
N ARG A 36 -11.16 -8.92 14.35
CA ARG A 36 -10.72 -8.24 15.59
C ARG A 36 -10.63 -9.24 16.75
N VAL A 37 -9.44 -9.74 17.02
CA VAL A 37 -9.19 -10.79 18.01
C VAL A 37 -9.18 -10.29 19.46
N LEU A 38 -8.92 -9.00 19.66
CA LEU A 38 -9.01 -8.32 20.94
C LEU A 38 -9.63 -6.94 20.69
N SER A 39 -10.74 -6.62 21.36
CA SER A 39 -11.41 -5.32 21.21
C SER A 39 -11.04 -4.36 22.35
N GLY A 40 -10.65 -4.87 23.52
CA GLY A 40 -10.16 -4.02 24.60
C GLY A 40 -9.11 -4.63 25.52
N ALA A 41 -8.35 -3.72 26.11
CA ALA A 41 -7.22 -3.92 27.01
C ALA A 41 -6.97 -2.61 27.77
N VAL A 42 -7.49 -2.54 28.99
CA VAL A 42 -7.40 -1.36 29.86
C VAL A 42 -6.54 -1.68 31.07
N LEU A 43 -5.43 -0.95 31.20
CA LEU A 43 -4.56 -1.02 32.38
C LEU A 43 -5.06 -0.07 33.46
N THR A 44 -5.14 -0.57 34.69
CA THR A 44 -5.32 0.25 35.90
C THR A 44 -4.32 -0.15 36.99
N VAL A 45 -3.95 0.82 37.83
CA VAL A 45 -3.19 0.60 39.07
C VAL A 45 -4.01 1.19 40.22
N ASP A 46 -4.29 0.39 41.24
CA ASP A 46 -5.21 0.70 42.35
C ASP A 46 -6.55 1.28 41.85
N GLY A 47 -7.07 0.69 40.78
CA GLY A 47 -8.37 1.02 40.18
C GLY A 47 -8.38 2.29 39.32
N ARG A 48 -7.23 2.88 39.00
CA ARG A 48 -7.14 4.09 38.17
C ARG A 48 -6.24 3.92 36.96
N GLU A 49 -6.64 4.53 35.85
CA GLU A 49 -5.85 4.55 34.63
C GLU A 49 -4.64 5.51 34.77
N PRO A 50 -3.45 5.16 34.24
CA PRO A 50 -2.30 6.06 34.26
C PRO A 50 -2.53 7.33 33.42
N GLU A 51 -2.06 8.48 33.90
CA GLU A 51 -2.05 9.73 33.13
C GLU A 51 -0.84 9.71 32.17
N VAL A 52 -1.09 9.52 30.87
CA VAL A 52 -0.01 9.42 29.87
C VAL A 52 0.63 10.76 29.59
N ILE A 53 1.96 10.78 29.66
CA ILE A 53 2.81 11.96 29.42
C ILE A 53 3.70 11.83 28.17
N SER A 54 3.93 10.61 27.68
CA SER A 54 4.66 10.36 26.42
C SER A 54 4.24 9.04 25.79
N GLY A 55 4.10 9.04 24.46
CA GLY A 55 3.86 7.84 23.63
C GLY A 55 5.05 7.44 22.74
N ARG A 56 6.21 8.11 22.88
CA ARG A 56 7.41 7.83 22.08
C ARG A 56 8.15 6.61 22.64
N ASP A 57 8.33 5.58 21.83
CA ASP A 57 8.99 4.29 22.22
C ASP A 57 8.28 3.54 23.36
N GLY A 58 6.94 3.61 23.37
CA GLY A 58 6.05 3.07 24.40
C GLY A 58 5.25 4.17 25.10
N PHE A 59 4.41 3.78 26.05
CA PHE A 59 3.55 4.71 26.79
C PHE A 59 4.05 4.88 28.22
N LEU A 60 4.52 6.08 28.55
CA LEU A 60 4.87 6.47 29.91
C LEU A 60 3.67 7.15 30.56
N GLY A 61 3.18 6.58 31.66
CA GLY A 61 2.08 7.13 32.46
C GLY A 61 2.48 7.40 33.91
N LEU A 62 1.90 8.47 34.48
CA LEU A 62 2.02 8.82 35.89
C LEU A 62 0.88 8.22 36.71
N LEU A 63 1.17 7.87 37.96
CA LEU A 63 0.23 7.33 38.93
C LEU A 63 0.05 8.34 40.09
N ARG A 64 -0.46 9.53 39.77
CA ARG A 64 -0.50 10.67 40.71
C ARG A 64 -1.23 10.39 42.02
N ASP A 65 -2.22 9.51 42.01
CA ASP A 65 -2.95 9.20 43.24
C ASP A 65 -2.12 8.41 44.27
N LEU A 66 -1.07 7.72 43.82
CA LEU A 66 -0.15 7.00 44.70
C LEU A 66 0.96 7.91 45.24
N ASP A 67 1.22 9.02 44.56
CA ASP A 67 2.21 10.02 44.93
C ASP A 67 1.73 11.42 44.52
N PRO A 68 0.85 12.07 45.32
CA PRO A 68 0.19 13.33 44.95
C PRO A 68 1.10 14.56 45.05
N GLY A 69 2.42 14.37 45.16
CA GLY A 69 3.40 15.44 45.16
C GLY A 69 3.43 16.23 43.84
N ALA A 70 4.09 17.39 43.87
CA ALA A 70 4.30 18.20 42.65
C ALA A 70 5.16 17.45 41.61
N ASP A 71 6.01 16.55 42.06
CA ASP A 71 6.92 15.72 41.27
C ASP A 71 6.63 14.23 41.52
N PRO A 72 5.53 13.68 40.98
CA PRO A 72 5.13 12.28 41.22
C PRO A 72 6.22 11.32 40.73
N THR A 73 6.63 10.41 41.60
CA THR A 73 7.63 9.37 41.33
C THR A 73 7.02 8.06 40.88
N ALA A 74 5.76 7.80 41.26
CA ALA A 74 5.04 6.60 40.86
C ALA A 74 4.68 6.65 39.36
N ARG A 75 5.16 5.68 38.59
CA ARG A 75 5.00 5.66 37.12
C ARG A 75 4.93 4.26 36.56
N VAL A 76 4.37 4.14 35.37
CA VAL A 76 4.36 2.91 34.57
C VAL A 76 4.85 3.17 33.16
N TRP A 77 5.76 2.34 32.69
CA TRP A 77 6.17 2.27 31.29
C TRP A 77 5.55 1.06 30.62
N ARG A 78 4.75 1.29 29.58
CA ARG A 78 4.12 0.23 28.77
C ARG A 78 4.87 0.10 27.46
N ARG A 79 5.40 -1.08 27.16
CA ARG A 79 5.99 -1.39 25.85
C ARG A 79 5.24 -2.54 25.21
N ARG A 80 4.83 -2.36 23.96
CA ARG A 80 4.20 -3.41 23.17
C ARG A 80 5.13 -3.87 22.08
N THR A 81 5.16 -5.18 21.87
CA THR A 81 5.79 -5.78 20.70
C THR A 81 4.75 -6.62 20.00
N LEU A 82 4.58 -6.40 18.70
CA LEU A 82 3.72 -7.21 17.86
C LEU A 82 4.60 -8.07 16.96
N ARG A 83 4.35 -9.38 17.00
CA ARG A 83 4.80 -10.35 16.01
C ARG A 83 3.55 -10.95 15.35
N PRO A 84 3.68 -11.60 14.18
CA PRO A 84 2.53 -12.25 13.56
C PRO A 84 1.79 -13.18 14.52
N GLY A 85 0.52 -12.86 14.79
CA GLY A 85 -0.33 -13.62 15.71
C GLY A 85 0.04 -13.53 17.20
N VAL A 86 1.03 -12.71 17.60
CA VAL A 86 1.47 -12.62 19.00
C VAL A 86 1.65 -11.16 19.43
N LEU A 87 0.80 -10.72 20.35
CA LEU A 87 0.94 -9.44 21.05
C LEU A 87 1.57 -9.70 22.43
N THR A 88 2.66 -9.02 22.74
CA THR A 88 3.24 -8.99 24.10
C THR A 88 3.25 -7.56 24.61
N GLU A 89 2.79 -7.35 25.84
CA GLU A 89 2.86 -6.06 26.54
C GLU A 89 3.63 -6.23 27.85
N ARG A 90 4.66 -5.40 28.02
CA ARG A 90 5.48 -5.30 29.22
C ARG A 90 5.16 -4.02 29.97
N LEU A 91 5.03 -4.14 31.27
CA LEU A 91 4.74 -3.06 32.21
C LEU A 91 5.93 -2.95 33.18
N GLU A 92 6.69 -1.87 33.08
CA GLU A 92 7.72 -1.52 34.06
C GLU A 92 7.13 -0.50 35.02
N LEU A 93 6.92 -0.89 36.28
CA LEU A 93 6.30 -0.05 37.30
C LEU A 93 7.33 0.39 38.33
N GLU A 94 7.36 1.69 38.57
CA GLU A 94 7.99 2.26 39.76
C GLU A 94 6.87 2.63 40.73
N LEU A 95 6.77 1.87 41.82
CA LEU A 95 5.73 2.02 42.83
C LEU A 95 6.35 2.28 44.21
N PRO A 96 5.65 3.02 45.09
CA PRO A 96 5.98 3.09 46.50
C PRO A 96 6.02 1.70 47.16
N ALA A 97 6.66 1.61 48.33
CA ALA A 97 6.58 0.39 49.13
C ALA A 97 5.16 0.21 49.69
N GLY A 98 4.56 -0.94 49.42
CA GLY A 98 3.17 -1.24 49.78
C GLY A 98 2.52 -2.18 48.78
N GLU A 99 1.46 -2.86 49.18
CA GLU A 99 0.70 -3.72 48.28
C GLU A 99 -0.13 -2.87 47.31
N HIS A 100 0.07 -3.07 46.01
CA HIS A 100 -0.64 -2.37 44.94
C HIS A 100 -1.35 -3.37 44.05
N THR A 101 -2.57 -3.07 43.61
CA THR A 101 -3.32 -3.88 42.66
C THR A 101 -3.09 -3.37 41.25
N VAL A 102 -2.44 -4.18 40.41
CA VAL A 102 -2.28 -3.88 38.98
C VAL A 102 -3.22 -4.78 38.19
N GLU A 103 -4.13 -4.19 37.42
CA GLU A 103 -5.09 -4.93 36.60
C GLU A 103 -4.99 -4.56 35.14
N VAL A 104 -5.03 -5.57 34.27
CA VAL A 104 -5.32 -5.40 32.84
C VAL A 104 -6.63 -6.11 32.54
N VAL A 105 -7.67 -5.35 32.22
CA VAL A 105 -8.98 -5.89 31.83
C VAL A 105 -9.01 -6.04 30.31
N LEU A 106 -9.18 -7.27 29.85
CA LEU A 106 -9.19 -7.63 28.43
C LEU A 106 -10.58 -8.10 27.99
N TRP A 107 -11.00 -7.77 26.76
CA TRP A 107 -12.23 -8.31 26.16
C TRP A 107 -12.12 -8.45 24.64
N ALA A 108 -12.95 -9.34 24.07
CA ALA A 108 -12.95 -9.66 22.64
C ALA A 108 -14.36 -9.84 22.08
N ASP A 109 -14.56 -9.50 20.81
CA ASP A 109 -15.80 -9.71 20.04
C ASP A 109 -15.63 -10.70 18.87
N LEU A 110 -14.38 -10.90 18.42
CA LEU A 110 -14.06 -11.69 17.23
C LEU A 110 -14.84 -11.22 15.99
N ALA A 111 -15.08 -9.90 15.92
CA ALA A 111 -15.83 -9.23 14.87
C ALA A 111 -15.18 -9.39 13.50
N GLY A 112 -15.98 -9.42 12.44
CA GLY A 112 -15.49 -9.34 11.06
C GLY A 112 -14.97 -7.94 10.75
N ILE A 113 -13.91 -7.83 9.94
CA ILE A 113 -13.31 -6.55 9.55
C ILE A 113 -14.33 -5.59 8.92
N GLU A 114 -15.30 -6.12 8.19
CA GLU A 114 -16.39 -5.37 7.57
C GLU A 114 -17.33 -4.72 8.60
N HIS A 115 -17.60 -5.40 9.72
CA HIS A 115 -18.39 -4.85 10.82
C HIS A 115 -17.61 -3.76 11.56
N VAL A 116 -16.33 -4.02 11.88
CA VAL A 116 -15.44 -3.04 12.50
C VAL A 116 -15.35 -1.77 11.65
N ARG A 117 -15.17 -1.93 10.33
CA ARG A 117 -15.06 -0.82 9.38
C ARG A 117 -16.36 -0.02 9.25
N SER A 118 -17.50 -0.68 9.31
CA SER A 118 -18.83 -0.05 9.21
C SER A 118 -19.36 0.48 10.54
N GLY A 119 -18.65 0.26 11.65
CA GLY A 119 -19.10 0.63 12.99
C GLY A 119 -20.26 -0.23 13.50
N VAL A 120 -20.45 -1.41 12.92
CA VAL A 120 -21.42 -2.40 13.40
C VAL A 120 -20.81 -3.12 14.60
N GLU A 121 -21.53 -3.15 15.72
CA GLU A 121 -21.10 -3.84 16.92
C GLU A 121 -21.50 -5.33 16.86
N ASP A 122 -20.51 -6.21 16.96
CA ASP A 122 -20.72 -7.64 17.22
C ASP A 122 -20.89 -7.88 18.73
N PRO A 123 -21.66 -8.91 19.14
CA PRO A 123 -21.72 -9.32 20.54
C PRO A 123 -20.35 -9.74 21.06
N ALA A 124 -20.05 -9.35 22.30
CA ALA A 124 -18.85 -9.79 23.00
C ALA A 124 -18.82 -11.32 23.16
N VAL A 125 -17.62 -11.90 23.14
CA VAL A 125 -17.40 -13.33 23.30
C VAL A 125 -17.11 -13.62 24.78
N PRO A 126 -17.79 -14.59 25.41
CA PRO A 126 -17.51 -14.97 26.79
C PRO A 126 -16.04 -15.34 27.02
N ALA A 127 -15.45 -14.85 28.10
CA ALA A 127 -14.08 -15.15 28.47
C ALA A 127 -13.97 -16.59 29.00
N LEU A 128 -12.97 -17.31 28.50
CA LEU A 128 -12.50 -18.58 29.03
C LEU A 128 -11.43 -18.33 30.10
N ALA A 129 -10.98 -19.41 30.75
CA ALA A 129 -9.91 -19.32 31.77
C ALA A 129 -8.59 -18.73 31.24
N ASP A 130 -8.33 -18.86 29.94
CA ASP A 130 -7.08 -18.45 29.28
C ASP A 130 -7.30 -17.68 27.97
N GLY A 131 -8.43 -16.96 27.81
CA GLY A 131 -8.70 -16.12 26.64
C GLY A 131 -10.07 -16.37 26.00
N TRP A 132 -10.15 -16.48 24.67
CA TRP A 132 -11.42 -16.64 23.93
C TRP A 132 -11.30 -17.67 22.80
N ALA A 133 -12.42 -18.31 22.46
CA ALA A 133 -12.51 -19.17 21.28
C ALA A 133 -13.90 -19.05 20.64
N ALA A 134 -13.96 -18.59 19.39
CA ALA A 134 -15.17 -18.62 18.59
C ALA A 134 -14.83 -18.53 17.09
N ARG A 135 -15.78 -18.91 16.24
CA ARG A 135 -15.68 -18.74 14.77
C ARG A 135 -14.41 -19.35 14.16
N GLY A 136 -13.95 -20.48 14.70
CA GLY A 136 -12.76 -21.20 14.22
C GLY A 136 -11.42 -20.63 14.69
N LEU A 137 -11.42 -19.54 15.46
CA LEU A 137 -10.21 -18.87 15.97
C LEU A 137 -10.11 -19.01 17.49
N ARG A 138 -8.88 -19.15 18.00
CA ARG A 138 -8.59 -19.13 19.44
C ARG A 138 -7.55 -18.06 19.78
N ALA A 139 -7.86 -17.21 20.75
CA ALA A 139 -6.93 -16.25 21.33
C ALA A 139 -6.57 -16.71 22.75
N ARG A 140 -5.31 -17.05 22.99
CA ARG A 140 -4.78 -17.50 24.28
C ARG A 140 -4.06 -16.36 24.99
N VAL A 141 -4.39 -16.11 26.25
CA VAL A 141 -3.72 -15.13 27.11
C VAL A 141 -2.82 -15.83 28.12
N ARG A 142 -1.60 -15.31 28.30
CA ARG A 142 -0.66 -15.72 29.35
C ARG A 142 -0.17 -14.49 30.07
N ALA A 143 -0.16 -14.54 31.40
CA ALA A 143 0.29 -13.43 32.23
C ALA A 143 1.04 -14.01 33.45
N PRO A 144 2.35 -14.28 33.33
CA PRO A 144 3.14 -14.86 34.42
C PRO A 144 3.00 -14.04 35.71
N GLY A 145 2.74 -14.72 36.83
CA GLY A 145 2.56 -14.09 38.13
C GLY A 145 1.23 -13.36 38.34
N ALA A 146 0.31 -13.40 37.36
CA ALA A 146 -1.02 -12.83 37.49
C ALA A 146 -2.06 -13.92 37.81
N ASP A 147 -3.09 -13.55 38.55
CA ASP A 147 -4.35 -14.28 38.59
C ASP A 147 -5.16 -13.95 37.32
N LEU A 148 -5.62 -14.99 36.61
CA LEU A 148 -6.51 -14.86 35.45
C LEU A 148 -7.96 -15.09 35.90
N LEU A 149 -8.76 -14.02 35.89
CA LEU A 149 -10.11 -14.00 36.45
C LEU A 149 -11.14 -13.73 35.35
N PRO A 150 -11.76 -14.76 34.75
CA PRO A 150 -12.83 -14.57 33.77
C PRO A 150 -14.09 -14.01 34.46
N ARG A 151 -14.68 -12.96 33.88
CA ARG A 151 -15.87 -12.24 34.38
C ARG A 151 -16.80 -11.92 33.21
N GLY A 152 -17.70 -12.86 32.89
CA GLY A 152 -18.59 -12.70 31.74
C GLY A 152 -17.83 -12.75 30.43
N ASP A 153 -17.72 -11.63 29.74
CA ASP A 153 -16.96 -11.40 28.50
C ASP A 153 -15.55 -10.84 28.74
N GLU A 154 -15.24 -10.41 29.96
CA GLU A 154 -13.93 -9.88 30.34
C GLU A 154 -13.01 -10.95 30.93
N LEU A 155 -11.71 -10.82 30.65
CA LEU A 155 -10.64 -11.53 31.34
C LEU A 155 -9.77 -10.52 32.09
N VAL A 156 -9.80 -10.56 33.43
CA VAL A 156 -8.99 -9.68 34.27
C VAL A 156 -7.68 -10.36 34.61
N LEU A 157 -6.56 -9.73 34.26
CA LEU A 157 -5.21 -10.11 34.68
C LEU A 157 -4.85 -9.29 35.91
N ARG A 158 -4.61 -9.93 37.06
CA ARG A 158 -4.34 -9.22 38.32
C ARG A 158 -3.00 -9.60 38.92
N TRP A 159 -2.17 -8.60 39.20
CA TRP A 159 -0.94 -8.73 40.00
C TRP A 159 -1.03 -7.90 41.28
N THR A 160 -0.26 -8.31 42.29
CA THR A 160 -0.16 -7.61 43.59
C THR A 160 1.29 -7.32 43.99
N PRO A 161 2.03 -6.49 43.22
CA PRO A 161 3.39 -6.10 43.59
C PRO A 161 3.42 -5.32 44.92
N THR A 162 4.55 -5.42 45.64
CA THR A 162 4.77 -4.71 46.92
C THR A 162 5.70 -3.48 46.80
N GLY A 163 6.04 -3.10 45.57
CA GLY A 163 7.02 -2.08 45.21
C GLY A 163 7.29 -2.09 43.70
N PRO A 164 8.46 -1.62 43.23
CA PRO A 164 8.82 -1.67 41.81
C PRO A 164 8.71 -3.08 41.23
N ALA A 165 8.18 -3.18 40.02
CA ALA A 165 7.88 -4.48 39.39
C ALA A 165 8.01 -4.42 37.86
N SER A 166 8.39 -5.55 37.27
CA SER A 166 8.31 -5.78 35.82
C SER A 166 7.28 -6.89 35.59
N LEU A 167 6.19 -6.55 34.91
CA LEU A 167 5.07 -7.44 34.62
C LEU A 167 4.93 -7.63 33.11
N GLU A 168 4.42 -8.78 32.69
CA GLU A 168 4.24 -9.09 31.27
C GLU A 168 2.96 -9.88 31.05
N TRP A 169 2.26 -9.58 29.96
CA TRP A 169 1.25 -10.47 29.42
C TRP A 169 1.39 -10.62 27.91
N THR A 170 0.93 -11.75 27.39
CA THR A 170 0.97 -12.11 25.98
C THR A 170 -0.39 -12.65 25.54
N LEU A 171 -0.81 -12.27 24.34
CA LEU A 171 -1.93 -12.87 23.61
C LEU A 171 -1.40 -13.55 22.35
N GLU A 172 -1.67 -14.85 22.21
CA GLU A 172 -1.33 -15.68 21.06
C GLU A 172 -2.60 -16.06 20.29
N VAL A 173 -2.61 -15.82 18.97
CA VAL A 173 -3.70 -16.16 18.06
C VAL A 173 -3.40 -17.50 17.38
N ASP A 174 -4.38 -18.38 17.38
CA ASP A 174 -4.39 -19.65 16.68
C ASP A 174 -5.56 -19.63 15.69
N ASP A 175 -5.22 -19.54 14.40
CA ASP A 175 -6.15 -19.34 13.30
C ASP A 175 -5.87 -20.37 12.18
N PRO A 176 -6.43 -21.58 12.29
CA PRO A 176 -6.20 -22.65 11.31
C PRO A 176 -6.79 -22.33 9.92
N ASP A 177 -7.71 -21.37 9.85
CA ASP A 177 -8.39 -20.95 8.62
C ASP A 177 -7.75 -19.68 8.01
N ALA A 178 -6.55 -19.29 8.45
CA ALA A 178 -5.79 -18.18 7.87
C ALA A 178 -5.53 -18.42 6.39
N VAL A 179 -5.90 -17.43 5.55
CA VAL A 179 -5.70 -17.50 4.10
C VAL A 179 -4.23 -17.33 3.72
N PHE A 180 -3.53 -16.47 4.48
CA PHE A 180 -2.14 -16.12 4.26
C PHE A 180 -1.36 -16.18 5.57
N ALA A 181 -0.12 -16.63 5.48
CA ALA A 181 0.80 -16.62 6.60
C ALA A 181 1.62 -15.31 6.62
N ALA A 182 2.39 -15.10 7.68
CA ALA A 182 3.43 -14.08 7.68
C ALA A 182 4.57 -14.47 6.73
N ALA A 183 5.20 -13.47 6.12
CA ALA A 183 6.35 -13.68 5.27
C ALA A 183 7.67 -13.28 5.95
N ALA A 184 8.77 -13.81 5.43
CA ALA A 184 10.09 -13.25 5.69
C ALA A 184 10.30 -11.99 4.84
N SER A 185 11.20 -11.11 5.31
CA SER A 185 11.55 -9.91 4.57
C SER A 185 12.20 -10.24 3.22
N VAL A 186 11.71 -9.61 2.17
CA VAL A 186 12.30 -9.62 0.82
C VAL A 186 12.57 -8.21 0.29
N VAL A 187 12.46 -7.21 1.17
CA VAL A 187 12.59 -5.79 0.86
C VAL A 187 13.97 -5.33 1.32
N PRO A 188 14.82 -4.78 0.43
CA PRO A 188 16.13 -4.30 0.86
C PRO A 188 16.03 -3.05 1.72
N ARG A 189 17.07 -2.84 2.53
CA ARG A 189 17.24 -1.65 3.36
C ARG A 189 18.38 -0.80 2.81
N PRO A 190 18.10 0.17 1.91
CA PRO A 190 19.14 1.00 1.36
C PRO A 190 19.67 1.98 2.42
N GLU A 191 20.97 2.24 2.37
CA GLU A 191 21.57 3.34 3.12
C GLU A 191 21.46 4.61 2.29
N VAL A 192 20.85 5.64 2.86
CA VAL A 192 20.59 6.92 2.17
C VAL A 192 21.24 8.05 2.95
N VAL A 193 22.13 8.79 2.29
CA VAL A 193 22.72 10.03 2.79
C VAL A 193 22.34 11.16 1.83
N CYS A 194 21.66 12.18 2.33
CA CYS A 194 21.20 13.30 1.52
C CYS A 194 21.36 14.62 2.30
N ASP A 195 21.64 15.71 1.56
CA ASP A 195 21.68 17.06 2.14
C ASP A 195 20.32 17.43 2.78
N ASP A 196 19.20 16.98 2.20
CA ASP A 196 17.89 17.05 2.84
C ASP A 196 17.68 15.83 3.77
N PRO A 197 17.69 16.01 5.11
CA PRO A 197 17.59 14.90 6.06
C PRO A 197 16.22 14.22 6.02
N ARG A 198 15.20 14.84 5.42
CA ARG A 198 13.85 14.27 5.32
C ARG A 198 13.83 13.03 4.43
N LEU A 199 14.63 13.00 3.36
CA LEU A 199 14.62 11.88 2.42
C LEU A 199 14.98 10.55 3.10
N ALA A 200 16.07 10.53 3.87
CA ALA A 200 16.52 9.33 4.55
C ALA A 200 15.49 8.83 5.58
N ALA A 201 14.86 9.74 6.33
CA ALA A 201 13.82 9.39 7.30
C ALA A 201 12.57 8.81 6.63
N VAL A 202 12.12 9.42 5.53
CA VAL A 202 10.95 8.95 4.77
C VAL A 202 11.21 7.57 4.16
N VAL A 203 12.38 7.36 3.55
CA VAL A 203 12.75 6.05 2.99
C VAL A 203 12.82 4.99 4.07
N SER A 204 13.50 5.26 5.19
CA SER A 204 13.62 4.30 6.29
C SER A 204 12.26 3.87 6.80
N ARG A 205 11.36 4.83 7.05
CA ARG A 205 10.00 4.53 7.51
C ARG A 205 9.21 3.73 6.49
N ALA A 206 9.30 4.11 5.21
CA ALA A 206 8.59 3.43 4.14
C ALA A 206 9.05 1.97 3.95
N VAL A 207 10.34 1.69 4.12
CA VAL A 207 10.87 0.32 4.07
C VAL A 207 10.38 -0.50 5.27
N ASP A 208 10.38 0.07 6.48
CA ASP A 208 9.79 -0.57 7.66
C ASP A 208 8.30 -0.87 7.48
N ASP A 209 7.56 0.10 6.91
CA ASP A 209 6.14 -0.04 6.62
C ASP A 209 5.88 -1.18 5.62
N LEU A 210 6.60 -1.19 4.51
CA LEU A 210 6.45 -2.22 3.48
C LEU A 210 6.79 -3.61 4.02
N ASP A 211 7.87 -3.72 4.79
CA ASP A 211 8.29 -4.98 5.44
C ASP A 211 7.22 -5.52 6.40
N SER A 212 6.57 -4.62 7.16
CA SER A 212 5.51 -4.97 8.10
C SER A 212 4.23 -5.50 7.44
N LEU A 213 4.06 -5.26 6.12
CA LEU A 213 2.87 -5.61 5.33
C LEU A 213 3.04 -6.88 4.48
N LEU A 214 4.16 -7.60 4.60
CA LEU A 214 4.42 -8.79 3.80
C LEU A 214 3.63 -10.02 4.30
N LEU A 215 2.99 -10.70 3.36
CA LEU A 215 2.24 -11.94 3.55
C LEU A 215 2.80 -13.05 2.66
N ALA A 216 2.55 -14.30 3.05
CA ALA A 216 3.01 -15.48 2.33
C ALA A 216 1.85 -16.38 1.91
N ASP A 217 1.93 -16.88 0.68
CA ASP A 217 1.11 -17.97 0.14
C ASP A 217 2.03 -19.11 -0.28
N GLY A 218 2.16 -20.11 0.60
CA GLY A 218 3.18 -21.15 0.48
C GLY A 218 4.59 -20.55 0.57
N PRO A 219 5.49 -20.82 -0.40
CA PRO A 219 6.86 -20.28 -0.38
C PRO A 219 6.95 -18.84 -0.89
N ASP A 220 5.88 -18.28 -1.46
CA ASP A 220 5.91 -16.99 -2.14
C ASP A 220 5.46 -15.85 -1.24
N THR A 221 6.21 -14.75 -1.28
CA THR A 221 5.94 -13.51 -0.53
C THR A 221 5.32 -12.44 -1.43
N PHE A 222 4.29 -11.77 -0.94
CA PHE A 222 3.68 -10.61 -1.59
C PHE A 222 3.34 -9.54 -0.54
N ALA A 223 3.14 -8.30 -0.97
CA ALA A 223 2.69 -7.24 -0.06
C ALA A 223 1.16 -7.19 -0.01
N ALA A 224 0.59 -7.19 1.20
CA ALA A 224 -0.80 -6.86 1.41
C ALA A 224 -1.09 -5.41 0.97
N ALA A 225 -2.36 -5.05 0.68
CA ALA A 225 -2.68 -3.69 0.26
C ALA A 225 -2.42 -2.64 1.37
N GLY A 226 -2.97 -2.83 2.56
CA GLY A 226 -2.76 -1.87 3.64
C GLY A 226 -3.49 -2.19 4.94
N ALA A 227 -2.94 -1.72 6.05
CA ALA A 227 -3.50 -1.95 7.37
C ALA A 227 -4.47 -0.81 7.77
N PRO A 228 -5.61 -1.12 8.43
CA PRO A 228 -6.06 -2.45 8.84
C PRO A 228 -7.04 -3.11 7.86
N TRP A 229 -7.62 -2.36 6.92
CA TRP A 229 -8.81 -2.81 6.16
C TRP A 229 -8.51 -3.83 5.06
N TYR A 230 -7.29 -3.80 4.54
CA TYR A 230 -6.88 -4.49 3.33
C TYR A 230 -5.61 -5.33 3.57
N LEU A 231 -5.47 -5.93 4.75
CA LEU A 231 -4.32 -6.75 5.14
C LEU A 231 -4.41 -8.17 4.54
N THR A 232 -4.55 -8.24 3.22
CA THR A 232 -4.75 -9.47 2.44
C THR A 232 -4.28 -9.26 0.98
N LEU A 233 -4.38 -10.28 0.12
CA LEU A 233 -4.02 -10.17 -1.30
C LEU A 233 -5.00 -9.28 -2.07
N PHE A 234 -4.47 -8.19 -2.62
CA PHE A 234 -5.12 -7.33 -3.60
C PHE A 234 -4.27 -7.31 -4.86
N GLY A 235 -4.79 -7.82 -5.98
CA GLY A 235 -3.97 -8.07 -7.18
C GLY A 235 -3.31 -6.80 -7.69
N ARG A 236 -4.09 -5.74 -7.91
CA ARG A 236 -3.57 -4.46 -8.39
C ARG A 236 -2.56 -3.84 -7.43
N ASP A 237 -2.88 -3.78 -6.14
CA ASP A 237 -2.03 -3.17 -5.11
C ASP A 237 -0.70 -3.90 -4.99
N SER A 238 -0.72 -5.25 -4.96
CA SER A 238 0.50 -6.05 -4.91
C SER A 238 1.34 -5.89 -6.18
N LEU A 239 0.71 -5.81 -7.37
CA LEU A 239 1.40 -5.59 -8.63
C LEU A 239 2.09 -4.23 -8.66
N TRP A 240 1.39 -3.15 -8.31
CA TRP A 240 1.98 -1.81 -8.25
C TRP A 240 3.03 -1.68 -7.16
N THR A 241 2.81 -2.25 -5.98
CA THR A 241 3.83 -2.28 -4.92
C THR A 241 5.12 -2.91 -5.42
N ALA A 242 5.03 -4.09 -6.04
CA ALA A 242 6.18 -4.77 -6.61
C ALA A 242 6.83 -3.95 -7.74
N ARG A 243 6.02 -3.34 -8.62
CA ARG A 243 6.49 -2.54 -9.76
C ARG A 243 7.19 -1.25 -9.31
N LEU A 244 6.66 -0.54 -8.32
CA LEU A 244 7.26 0.66 -7.71
C LEU A 244 8.50 0.33 -6.86
N GLY A 245 8.58 -0.90 -6.35
CA GLY A 245 9.74 -1.44 -5.65
C GLY A 245 10.88 -1.89 -6.56
N LEU A 246 10.73 -1.84 -7.89
CA LEU A 246 11.83 -2.12 -8.81
C LEU A 246 12.72 -0.87 -9.01
N PRO A 247 14.06 -1.03 -9.20
CA PRO A 247 14.80 -2.29 -9.29
C PRO A 247 15.23 -2.89 -7.92
N TRP A 248 14.72 -2.37 -6.80
CA TRP A 248 15.17 -2.73 -5.45
C TRP A 248 14.87 -4.18 -5.06
N THR A 249 13.73 -4.75 -5.47
CA THR A 249 13.41 -6.16 -5.16
C THR A 249 12.72 -6.90 -6.31
N THR A 250 13.49 -7.67 -7.06
CA THR A 250 12.93 -8.64 -8.03
C THR A 250 12.31 -9.85 -7.35
N ALA A 251 12.71 -10.17 -6.12
CA ALA A 251 12.14 -11.27 -5.34
C ALA A 251 10.65 -11.04 -5.03
N LEU A 252 10.29 -9.82 -4.58
CA LEU A 252 8.89 -9.46 -4.34
C LEU A 252 8.07 -9.51 -5.63
N ALA A 253 8.64 -9.04 -6.75
CA ALA A 253 7.99 -9.08 -8.06
C ALA A 253 7.74 -10.52 -8.54
N GLY A 254 8.76 -11.37 -8.53
CA GLY A 254 8.66 -12.78 -8.95
C GLY A 254 7.64 -13.55 -8.12
N SER A 255 7.68 -13.41 -6.79
CA SER A 255 6.72 -14.09 -5.91
C SER A 255 5.29 -13.56 -6.08
N THR A 256 5.10 -12.24 -6.21
CA THR A 256 3.77 -11.66 -6.48
C THR A 256 3.18 -12.20 -7.78
N LEU A 257 3.98 -12.28 -8.85
CA LEU A 257 3.56 -12.84 -10.14
C LEU A 257 3.11 -14.29 -10.01
N ARG A 258 3.83 -15.13 -9.26
CA ARG A 258 3.48 -16.53 -9.01
C ARG A 258 2.21 -16.70 -8.18
N VAL A 259 2.05 -15.91 -7.11
CA VAL A 259 0.84 -15.91 -6.28
C VAL A 259 -0.38 -15.63 -7.13
N LEU A 260 -0.35 -14.56 -7.94
CA LEU A 260 -1.47 -14.17 -8.79
C LEU A 260 -1.72 -15.14 -9.94
N ALA A 261 -0.67 -15.75 -10.50
CA ALA A 261 -0.81 -16.75 -11.55
C ALA A 261 -1.52 -18.03 -11.07
N ARG A 262 -1.36 -18.42 -9.79
CA ARG A 262 -2.06 -19.59 -9.20
C ARG A 262 -3.57 -19.39 -9.10
N VAL A 263 -4.02 -18.15 -8.94
CA VAL A 263 -5.43 -17.77 -8.82
C VAL A 263 -5.94 -16.99 -10.04
N GLN A 264 -5.28 -17.14 -11.18
CA GLN A 264 -5.76 -16.58 -12.44
C GLN A 264 -7.05 -17.30 -12.86
N GLY A 265 -8.05 -16.54 -13.33
CA GLY A 265 -9.35 -17.07 -13.70
C GLY A 265 -9.27 -18.12 -14.81
N VAL A 266 -10.14 -19.13 -14.72
CA VAL A 266 -10.19 -20.25 -15.69
C VAL A 266 -11.59 -20.52 -16.21
N ARG A 267 -12.61 -19.83 -15.66
CA ARG A 267 -14.01 -19.96 -16.05
C ARG A 267 -14.65 -18.57 -16.15
N HIS A 268 -15.82 -18.52 -16.78
CA HIS A 268 -16.67 -17.34 -16.76
C HIS A 268 -17.64 -17.46 -15.58
N ASP A 269 -17.58 -16.52 -14.65
CA ASP A 269 -18.50 -16.45 -13.51
C ASP A 269 -18.84 -14.98 -13.19
N PRO A 270 -20.03 -14.49 -13.62
CA PRO A 270 -20.46 -13.12 -13.36
C PRO A 270 -20.50 -12.76 -11.87
N ALA A 271 -20.82 -13.73 -10.99
CA ALA A 271 -20.95 -13.46 -9.55
C ALA A 271 -19.62 -13.09 -8.89
N THR A 272 -18.50 -13.61 -9.42
CA THR A 272 -17.15 -13.28 -8.97
C THR A 272 -16.44 -12.30 -9.90
N GLY A 273 -17.01 -12.02 -11.08
CA GLY A 273 -16.37 -11.28 -12.16
C GLY A 273 -15.23 -12.05 -12.83
N GLU A 274 -15.14 -13.37 -12.61
CA GLU A 274 -14.08 -14.23 -13.13
C GLU A 274 -14.23 -14.40 -14.64
N ALA A 275 -13.10 -14.33 -15.34
CA ALA A 275 -13.00 -14.68 -16.75
C ALA A 275 -11.67 -15.43 -16.98
N PRO A 276 -11.58 -16.33 -17.97
CA PRO A 276 -10.34 -17.02 -18.31
C PRO A 276 -9.21 -16.04 -18.59
N GLY A 277 -8.09 -16.18 -17.87
CA GLY A 277 -6.91 -15.31 -18.00
C GLY A 277 -6.92 -14.05 -17.14
N LYS A 278 -8.04 -13.71 -16.51
CA LYS A 278 -8.16 -12.52 -15.64
C LYS A 278 -7.43 -12.72 -14.31
N ILE A 279 -6.72 -11.70 -13.85
CA ILE A 279 -6.09 -11.66 -12.52
C ILE A 279 -7.10 -11.10 -11.50
N PRO A 280 -7.20 -11.66 -10.28
CA PRO A 280 -8.21 -11.24 -9.31
C PRO A 280 -7.94 -9.84 -8.74
N HIS A 281 -9.02 -9.19 -8.31
CA HIS A 281 -9.02 -7.95 -7.56
C HIS A 281 -8.55 -8.19 -6.12
N GLU A 282 -9.22 -9.07 -5.38
CA GLU A 282 -8.86 -9.42 -4.01
C GLU A 282 -9.16 -10.88 -3.67
N ARG A 283 -8.44 -11.41 -2.67
CA ARG A 283 -8.72 -12.70 -2.04
C ARG A 283 -8.78 -12.53 -0.53
N ARG A 284 -9.90 -12.95 0.07
CA ARG A 284 -10.21 -12.90 1.51
C ARG A 284 -10.68 -14.25 2.03
N ARG A 285 -10.81 -14.36 3.35
CA ARG A 285 -11.36 -15.57 4.00
C ARG A 285 -12.83 -15.75 3.69
N ALA A 286 -13.58 -14.67 3.77
CA ALA A 286 -15.03 -14.64 3.63
C ALA A 286 -15.45 -13.52 2.68
N GLY A 287 -16.72 -13.53 2.28
CA GLY A 287 -17.27 -12.45 1.47
C GLY A 287 -17.29 -11.15 2.26
N PHE A 288 -16.97 -10.05 1.59
CA PHE A 288 -16.89 -8.71 2.17
C PHE A 288 -18.18 -7.93 1.86
N ARG A 289 -18.76 -7.27 2.86
CA ARG A 289 -19.97 -6.45 2.70
C ARG A 289 -19.78 -5.06 3.27
N LEU A 290 -19.99 -4.03 2.46
CA LEU A 290 -19.89 -2.65 2.90
C LEU A 290 -20.98 -1.81 2.22
N GLY A 291 -21.95 -1.34 2.99
CA GLY A 291 -23.13 -0.68 2.44
C GLY A 291 -23.90 -1.60 1.49
N GLY A 292 -24.15 -1.15 0.26
CA GLY A 292 -24.79 -1.96 -0.79
C GLY A 292 -23.83 -2.91 -1.53
N MET A 293 -22.53 -2.82 -1.30
CA MET A 293 -21.52 -3.61 -2.00
C MET A 293 -21.34 -4.98 -1.34
N VAL A 294 -21.29 -6.04 -2.16
CA VAL A 294 -21.08 -7.43 -1.75
C VAL A 294 -20.04 -8.07 -2.65
N LEU A 295 -18.89 -8.42 -2.08
CA LEU A 295 -17.77 -9.04 -2.79
C LEU A 295 -17.59 -10.49 -2.32
N PRO A 296 -17.47 -11.47 -3.24
CA PRO A 296 -17.15 -12.84 -2.88
C PRO A 296 -15.71 -12.95 -2.33
N PRO A 297 -15.38 -14.03 -1.59
CA PRO A 297 -14.04 -14.22 -1.02
C PRO A 297 -12.91 -14.18 -2.04
N LEU A 298 -13.16 -14.60 -3.29
CA LEU A 298 -12.24 -14.40 -4.41
C LEU A 298 -13.00 -13.60 -5.47
N TYR A 299 -12.60 -12.35 -5.64
CA TYR A 299 -13.27 -11.39 -6.49
C TYR A 299 -12.35 -10.89 -7.60
N TYR A 300 -12.88 -10.74 -8.80
CA TYR A 300 -12.16 -10.37 -10.01
C TYR A 300 -12.64 -9.03 -10.59
N GLY A 301 -13.31 -8.17 -9.83
CA GLY A 301 -13.76 -6.84 -10.30
C GLY A 301 -12.64 -5.82 -10.48
N THR A 302 -11.62 -6.16 -11.27
CA THR A 302 -10.50 -5.31 -11.68
C THR A 302 -10.33 -5.41 -13.20
N ILE A 303 -10.27 -4.27 -13.88
CA ILE A 303 -10.03 -4.21 -15.34
C ILE A 303 -8.53 -4.05 -15.66
N ASP A 304 -7.73 -3.58 -14.70
CA ASP A 304 -6.33 -3.20 -14.86
C ASP A 304 -5.32 -4.27 -14.42
N ALA A 305 -5.64 -5.11 -13.43
CA ALA A 305 -4.67 -6.04 -12.83
C ALA A 305 -4.04 -7.02 -13.83
N THR A 306 -4.80 -7.52 -14.81
CA THR A 306 -4.27 -8.48 -15.79
C THR A 306 -3.19 -7.87 -16.68
N ALA A 307 -3.39 -6.63 -17.15
CA ALA A 307 -2.40 -5.91 -17.94
C ALA A 307 -1.17 -5.55 -17.09
N LEU A 308 -1.40 -5.08 -15.86
CA LEU A 308 -0.34 -4.79 -14.90
C LEU A 308 0.51 -6.03 -14.55
N TRP A 309 -0.09 -7.22 -14.51
CA TRP A 309 0.63 -8.48 -14.30
C TRP A 309 1.62 -8.76 -15.44
N VAL A 310 1.21 -8.53 -16.69
CA VAL A 310 2.10 -8.67 -17.86
C VAL A 310 3.22 -7.62 -17.84
N CYS A 311 2.88 -6.37 -17.52
CA CYS A 311 3.87 -5.29 -17.41
C CYS A 311 4.92 -5.60 -16.33
N LEU A 312 4.48 -6.04 -15.14
CA LEU A 312 5.38 -6.43 -14.05
C LEU A 312 6.28 -7.62 -14.45
N LEU A 313 5.76 -8.61 -15.17
CA LEU A 313 6.58 -9.74 -15.65
C LEU A 313 7.71 -9.25 -16.58
N SER A 314 7.41 -8.31 -17.48
CA SER A 314 8.41 -7.72 -18.37
C SER A 314 9.44 -6.88 -17.62
N ASP A 315 8.99 -6.03 -16.70
CA ASP A 315 9.87 -5.19 -15.89
C ASP A 315 10.75 -6.04 -14.96
N ALA A 316 10.19 -7.09 -14.35
CA ALA A 316 10.95 -8.01 -13.50
C ALA A 316 12.03 -8.75 -14.30
N HIS A 317 11.71 -9.24 -15.52
CA HIS A 317 12.70 -9.85 -16.41
C HIS A 317 13.81 -8.88 -16.77
N ARG A 318 13.47 -7.64 -17.14
CA ARG A 318 14.42 -6.57 -17.45
C ARG A 318 15.36 -6.29 -16.26
N HIS A 319 14.84 -6.35 -15.05
CA HIS A 319 15.61 -6.14 -13.82
C HIS A 319 16.31 -7.40 -13.28
N GLY A 320 16.32 -8.50 -14.05
CA GLY A 320 17.12 -9.68 -13.74
C GLY A 320 16.39 -10.81 -13.04
N LEU A 321 15.06 -10.87 -13.10
CA LEU A 321 14.32 -12.08 -12.72
C LEU A 321 14.81 -13.27 -13.59
N PRO A 322 15.14 -14.43 -12.99
CA PRO A 322 15.71 -15.56 -13.73
C PRO A 322 14.83 -16.07 -14.88
N ASP A 323 15.47 -16.46 -15.99
CA ASP A 323 14.79 -16.93 -17.20
C ASP A 323 13.95 -18.20 -16.95
N ASP A 324 14.32 -19.06 -16.01
CA ASP A 324 13.53 -20.24 -15.61
C ASP A 324 12.24 -19.86 -14.86
N GLU A 325 12.32 -18.85 -14.00
CA GLU A 325 11.14 -18.29 -13.32
C GLU A 325 10.17 -17.64 -14.32
N VAL A 326 10.68 -16.87 -15.28
CA VAL A 326 9.86 -16.27 -16.35
C VAL A 326 9.25 -17.36 -17.24
N ARG A 327 10.04 -18.38 -17.62
CA ARG A 327 9.56 -19.51 -18.44
C ARG A 327 8.40 -20.26 -17.77
N ALA A 328 8.44 -20.43 -16.45
CA ALA A 328 7.35 -21.06 -15.69
C ALA A 328 6.03 -20.26 -15.73
N LEU A 329 6.10 -18.95 -16.00
CA LEU A 329 4.95 -18.04 -16.04
C LEU A 329 4.37 -17.84 -17.45
N LEU A 330 5.01 -18.35 -18.52
CA LEU A 330 4.52 -18.22 -19.90
C LEU A 330 3.10 -18.75 -20.12
N PRO A 331 2.65 -19.87 -19.50
CA PRO A 331 1.26 -20.30 -19.62
C PRO A 331 0.25 -19.28 -19.07
N ALA A 332 0.59 -18.59 -17.98
CA ALA A 332 -0.26 -17.54 -17.42
C ALA A 332 -0.23 -16.26 -18.27
N LEU A 333 0.95 -15.91 -18.82
CA LEU A 333 1.13 -14.80 -19.76
C LEU A 333 0.23 -14.96 -20.99
N ARG A 334 0.21 -16.14 -21.63
CA ARG A 334 -0.65 -16.39 -22.80
C ARG A 334 -2.14 -16.17 -22.48
N ARG A 335 -2.61 -16.66 -21.34
CA ARG A 335 -4.00 -16.46 -20.91
C ARG A 335 -4.31 -15.00 -20.60
N ALA A 336 -3.37 -14.29 -19.96
CA ALA A 336 -3.52 -12.86 -19.67
C ALA A 336 -3.63 -12.04 -20.97
N LEU A 337 -2.75 -12.28 -21.94
CA LEU A 337 -2.79 -11.59 -23.24
C LEU A 337 -4.06 -11.90 -24.05
N ALA A 338 -4.55 -13.14 -23.99
CA ALA A 338 -5.82 -13.50 -24.60
C ALA A 338 -6.99 -12.72 -23.97
N TRP A 339 -7.03 -12.64 -22.63
CA TRP A 339 -8.05 -11.88 -21.92
C TRP A 339 -7.99 -10.37 -22.21
N ILE A 340 -6.79 -9.79 -22.28
CA ILE A 340 -6.61 -8.36 -22.62
C ILE A 340 -7.24 -8.06 -23.98
N ALA A 341 -6.96 -8.89 -24.99
CA ALA A 341 -7.53 -8.74 -26.34
C ALA A 341 -9.05 -8.91 -26.36
N GLU A 342 -9.59 -9.87 -25.60
CA GLU A 342 -11.04 -10.13 -25.52
C GLU A 342 -11.81 -9.01 -24.80
N SER A 343 -11.25 -8.48 -23.70
CA SER A 343 -11.93 -7.49 -22.85
C SER A 343 -12.15 -6.14 -23.53
N GLY A 344 -11.28 -5.79 -24.49
CA GLY A 344 -11.26 -4.46 -25.11
C GLY A 344 -11.09 -3.29 -24.13
N GLY A 345 -10.57 -3.56 -22.93
CA GLY A 345 -10.35 -2.53 -21.90
C GLY A 345 -11.62 -1.85 -21.37
N ARG A 346 -12.78 -2.54 -21.42
CA ARG A 346 -14.06 -2.05 -20.91
C ARG A 346 -14.53 -2.87 -19.73
N TYR A 347 -15.22 -2.23 -18.79
CA TYR A 347 -15.84 -2.93 -17.68
C TYR A 347 -17.30 -2.50 -17.44
N VAL A 348 -18.04 -3.41 -16.82
CA VAL A 348 -19.37 -3.21 -16.26
C VAL A 348 -19.51 -4.17 -15.07
N ASP A 349 -20.19 -3.75 -14.00
CA ASP A 349 -20.64 -4.67 -12.97
C ASP A 349 -21.94 -5.34 -13.41
N GLU A 350 -21.85 -6.61 -13.79
CA GLU A 350 -23.01 -7.40 -14.23
C GLU A 350 -23.95 -7.79 -13.09
N THR A 351 -23.46 -7.73 -11.83
CA THR A 351 -24.23 -8.15 -10.66
C THR A 351 -25.08 -7.02 -10.07
N GLY A 352 -24.68 -5.76 -10.29
CA GLY A 352 -25.23 -4.58 -9.63
C GLY A 352 -24.92 -4.49 -8.13
N GLN A 353 -24.08 -5.37 -7.60
CA GLN A 353 -23.68 -5.45 -6.19
C GLN A 353 -22.15 -5.42 -5.99
N GLY A 354 -21.38 -5.50 -7.07
CA GLY A 354 -19.92 -5.46 -7.04
C GLY A 354 -19.38 -4.03 -7.04
N LEU A 355 -18.12 -3.89 -7.46
CA LEU A 355 -17.51 -2.58 -7.67
C LEU A 355 -18.08 -1.92 -8.93
N ALA A 356 -18.68 -0.74 -8.74
CA ALA A 356 -19.20 0.09 -9.84
C ALA A 356 -18.08 0.56 -10.77
N ASN A 357 -16.88 0.81 -10.25
CA ASN A 357 -15.67 1.15 -11.00
C ASN A 357 -14.60 0.09 -10.75
N GLN A 358 -14.00 -0.44 -11.81
CA GLN A 358 -13.06 -1.57 -11.72
C GLN A 358 -11.60 -1.18 -12.02
N GLY A 359 -11.30 0.10 -12.24
CA GLY A 359 -9.93 0.62 -12.30
C GLY A 359 -9.38 0.95 -10.91
N TRP A 360 -8.19 1.54 -10.84
CA TRP A 360 -7.58 1.91 -9.56
C TRP A 360 -8.41 2.91 -8.75
N LYS A 361 -9.16 3.80 -9.43
CA LYS A 361 -10.18 4.65 -8.82
C LYS A 361 -11.51 3.88 -8.75
N ASP A 362 -11.62 2.97 -7.79
CA ASP A 362 -12.75 2.02 -7.67
C ASP A 362 -13.93 2.50 -6.81
N SER A 363 -13.88 3.71 -6.26
CA SER A 363 -15.04 4.28 -5.55
C SER A 363 -16.20 4.56 -6.50
N VAL A 364 -17.43 4.44 -5.99
CA VAL A 364 -18.67 4.66 -6.78
C VAL A 364 -18.72 6.03 -7.47
N ASP A 365 -18.06 7.03 -6.90
CA ASP A 365 -18.06 8.42 -7.36
C ASP A 365 -16.86 8.82 -8.21
N ALA A 366 -15.94 7.91 -8.50
CA ALA A 366 -14.64 8.22 -9.11
C ALA A 366 -14.69 8.79 -10.53
N VAL A 367 -15.60 8.28 -11.38
CA VAL A 367 -15.63 8.59 -12.82
C VAL A 367 -16.75 9.57 -13.14
N ARG A 368 -16.40 10.85 -13.25
CA ARG A 368 -17.34 11.96 -13.45
C ARG A 368 -16.89 12.92 -14.55
N PHE A 369 -17.86 13.50 -15.24
CA PHE A 369 -17.66 14.63 -16.15
C PHE A 369 -17.36 15.93 -15.38
N ALA A 370 -16.88 16.95 -16.08
CA ALA A 370 -16.48 18.22 -15.49
C ALA A 370 -17.63 18.95 -14.79
N ASP A 371 -18.88 18.72 -15.25
CA ASP A 371 -20.11 19.23 -14.64
C ASP A 371 -20.54 18.46 -13.38
N GLY A 372 -19.82 17.39 -13.03
CA GLY A 372 -20.05 16.54 -11.86
C GLY A 372 -20.99 15.36 -12.10
N SER A 373 -21.57 15.22 -13.29
CA SER A 373 -22.40 14.07 -13.66
C SER A 373 -21.57 12.78 -13.75
N PHE A 374 -22.21 11.63 -13.49
CA PHE A 374 -21.53 10.32 -13.51
C PHE A 374 -21.40 9.79 -14.94
N ALA A 375 -20.27 9.13 -15.23
CA ALA A 375 -20.14 8.32 -16.44
C ALA A 375 -21.07 7.10 -16.39
N VAL A 376 -21.64 6.73 -17.54
CA VAL A 376 -22.56 5.59 -17.63
C VAL A 376 -21.80 4.34 -18.10
N PRO A 377 -21.97 3.15 -17.47
CA PRO A 377 -21.34 1.92 -17.94
C PRO A 377 -21.87 1.45 -19.32
N PRO A 378 -21.09 0.65 -20.07
CA PRO A 378 -19.73 0.20 -19.78
C PRO A 378 -18.69 1.30 -19.98
N ILE A 379 -17.72 1.40 -19.06
CA ILE A 379 -16.68 2.44 -19.06
C ILE A 379 -15.37 1.85 -19.59
N ALA A 380 -14.66 2.63 -20.43
CA ALA A 380 -13.27 2.39 -20.81
C ALA A 380 -12.38 3.46 -20.19
N LEU A 381 -11.49 3.11 -19.28
CA LEU A 381 -10.58 4.05 -18.61
C LEU A 381 -9.33 4.30 -19.46
N ALA A 382 -8.80 5.53 -19.41
CA ALA A 382 -7.64 5.91 -20.21
C ALA A 382 -6.38 5.13 -19.81
N GLU A 383 -6.08 5.07 -18.52
CA GLU A 383 -4.90 4.37 -18.00
C GLU A 383 -4.91 2.87 -18.35
N VAL A 384 -6.09 2.25 -18.39
CA VAL A 384 -6.26 0.84 -18.77
C VAL A 384 -5.87 0.62 -20.23
N GLN A 385 -6.17 1.58 -21.12
CA GLN A 385 -5.74 1.47 -22.52
C GLN A 385 -4.21 1.55 -22.63
N GLY A 386 -3.58 2.43 -21.83
CA GLY A 386 -2.13 2.50 -21.69
C GLY A 386 -1.54 1.17 -21.22
N TYR A 387 -2.05 0.60 -20.14
CA TYR A 387 -1.57 -0.70 -19.64
C TYR A 387 -1.78 -1.83 -20.64
N ASN A 388 -2.92 -1.87 -21.33
CA ASN A 388 -3.19 -2.88 -22.35
C ASN A 388 -2.21 -2.78 -23.51
N HIS A 389 -1.96 -1.55 -24.00
CA HIS A 389 -0.95 -1.30 -25.02
C HIS A 389 0.44 -1.78 -24.57
N GLU A 390 0.87 -1.36 -23.37
CA GLU A 390 2.14 -1.76 -22.79
C GLU A 390 2.24 -3.30 -22.69
N ALA A 391 1.23 -3.94 -22.11
CA ALA A 391 1.17 -5.38 -21.91
C ALA A 391 1.24 -6.16 -23.23
N LEU A 392 0.53 -5.72 -24.27
CA LEU A 392 0.54 -6.37 -25.58
C LEU A 392 1.93 -6.29 -26.24
N VAL A 393 2.58 -5.14 -26.17
CA VAL A 393 3.93 -4.94 -26.73
C VAL A 393 4.98 -5.72 -25.94
N ALA A 394 5.00 -5.58 -24.62
CA ALA A 394 5.96 -6.26 -23.74
C ALA A 394 5.73 -7.78 -23.71
N GLY A 395 4.47 -8.23 -23.69
CA GLY A 395 4.10 -9.63 -23.73
C GLY A 395 4.53 -10.31 -25.02
N ALA A 396 4.34 -9.67 -26.18
CA ALA A 396 4.84 -10.16 -27.47
C ALA A 396 6.37 -10.30 -27.46
N ALA A 397 7.08 -9.29 -26.95
CA ALA A 397 8.54 -9.33 -26.85
C ALA A 397 9.04 -10.46 -25.92
N LEU A 398 8.33 -10.73 -24.82
CA LEU A 398 8.63 -11.85 -23.93
C LEU A 398 8.40 -13.20 -24.63
N LEU A 399 7.28 -13.40 -25.33
CA LEU A 399 7.03 -14.63 -26.07
C LEU A 399 8.13 -14.90 -27.11
N GLU A 400 8.49 -13.89 -27.91
CA GLU A 400 9.58 -13.97 -28.88
C GLU A 400 10.91 -14.33 -28.22
N ARG A 401 11.24 -13.68 -27.10
CA ARG A 401 12.48 -13.91 -26.33
C ARG A 401 12.61 -15.35 -25.86
N PHE A 402 11.49 -16.00 -25.53
CA PHE A 402 11.47 -17.39 -25.08
C PHE A 402 11.16 -18.40 -26.20
N GLY A 403 11.17 -17.95 -27.47
CA GLY A 403 11.01 -18.79 -28.64
C GLY A 403 9.56 -19.20 -28.93
N GLU A 404 8.59 -18.47 -28.40
CA GLU A 404 7.17 -18.66 -28.67
C GLU A 404 6.63 -17.66 -29.70
N ASP A 405 5.50 -18.01 -30.34
CA ASP A 405 4.82 -17.15 -31.30
C ASP A 405 4.14 -15.96 -30.58
N PRO A 406 4.50 -14.70 -30.88
CA PRO A 406 3.84 -13.53 -30.32
C PRO A 406 2.41 -13.30 -30.86
N GLY A 407 1.98 -14.05 -31.88
CA GLY A 407 0.65 -13.92 -32.47
C GLY A 407 0.36 -12.51 -33.00
N GLY A 408 -0.90 -12.08 -32.89
CA GLY A 408 -1.37 -10.76 -33.35
C GLY A 408 -1.18 -9.62 -32.36
N HIS A 409 -0.48 -9.82 -31.23
CA HIS A 409 -0.48 -8.88 -30.11
C HIS A 409 0.07 -7.48 -30.46
N ARG A 410 1.09 -7.38 -31.33
CA ARG A 410 1.61 -6.08 -31.77
C ARG A 410 0.61 -5.30 -32.65
N ALA A 411 -0.06 -5.99 -33.57
CA ALA A 411 -1.11 -5.37 -34.39
C ALA A 411 -2.32 -4.94 -33.55
N GLU A 412 -2.65 -5.71 -32.51
CA GLU A 412 -3.67 -5.34 -31.54
C GLU A 412 -3.26 -4.11 -30.72
N ALA A 413 -2.00 -4.00 -30.31
CA ALA A 413 -1.49 -2.80 -29.66
C ALA A 413 -1.60 -1.55 -30.56
N ASP A 414 -1.23 -1.68 -31.85
CA ASP A 414 -1.39 -0.59 -32.83
C ASP A 414 -2.86 -0.14 -32.94
N ARG A 415 -3.81 -1.10 -32.92
CA ARG A 415 -5.24 -0.81 -32.92
C ARG A 415 -5.68 -0.09 -31.66
N VAL A 416 -5.26 -0.55 -30.48
CA VAL A 416 -5.54 0.12 -29.19
C VAL A 416 -5.05 1.55 -29.21
N ALA A 417 -3.84 1.80 -29.70
CA ALA A 417 -3.28 3.14 -29.77
C ALA A 417 -4.02 4.05 -30.77
N ALA A 418 -4.43 3.51 -31.93
CA ALA A 418 -5.25 4.23 -32.90
C ALA A 418 -6.64 4.58 -32.34
N ASP A 419 -7.31 3.62 -31.71
CA ASP A 419 -8.63 3.82 -31.08
C ASP A 419 -8.55 4.82 -29.92
N PHE A 420 -7.46 4.79 -29.13
CA PHE A 420 -7.21 5.74 -28.06
C PHE A 420 -7.14 7.18 -28.60
N ARG A 421 -6.29 7.44 -29.60
CA ARG A 421 -6.15 8.77 -30.21
C ARG A 421 -7.44 9.29 -30.84
N ALA A 422 -8.28 8.40 -31.37
CA ALA A 422 -9.54 8.79 -31.99
C ALA A 422 -10.63 9.19 -30.97
N ARG A 423 -10.56 8.72 -29.72
CA ARG A 423 -11.72 8.75 -28.80
C ARG A 423 -11.44 9.35 -27.43
N PHE A 424 -10.19 9.37 -26.99
CA PHE A 424 -9.81 9.75 -25.62
C PHE A 424 -9.19 11.14 -25.54
N TRP A 425 -9.45 12.04 -26.48
CA TRP A 425 -8.85 13.39 -26.47
C TRP A 425 -9.91 14.47 -26.33
N VAL A 426 -9.72 15.36 -25.36
CA VAL A 426 -10.54 16.54 -25.10
C VAL A 426 -9.59 17.72 -24.91
N ASP A 427 -9.80 18.80 -25.65
CA ASP A 427 -9.03 20.05 -25.56
C ASP A 427 -7.49 19.86 -25.56
N GLY A 428 -7.00 18.88 -26.33
CA GLY A 428 -5.56 18.63 -26.48
C GLY A 428 -4.92 17.85 -25.33
N VAL A 429 -5.70 17.25 -24.44
CA VAL A 429 -5.22 16.32 -23.40
C VAL A 429 -6.08 15.04 -23.36
N PRO A 430 -5.58 13.94 -22.78
CA PRO A 430 -6.37 12.74 -22.61
C PRO A 430 -7.57 12.95 -21.67
N ALA A 431 -8.75 12.50 -22.12
CA ALA A 431 -9.94 12.30 -21.29
C ALA A 431 -9.67 11.23 -20.22
N MET A 432 -10.36 11.30 -19.09
CA MET A 432 -10.23 10.29 -18.02
C MET A 432 -10.74 8.91 -18.47
N ALA A 433 -11.81 8.89 -19.26
CA ALA A 433 -12.46 7.69 -19.73
C ALA A 433 -13.29 7.94 -20.99
N VAL A 434 -13.84 6.89 -21.58
CA VAL A 434 -14.96 6.93 -22.52
C VAL A 434 -16.10 6.09 -21.94
N ASP A 435 -17.27 6.69 -21.81
CA ASP A 435 -18.43 6.04 -21.19
C ASP A 435 -19.24 5.18 -22.20
N GLY A 436 -20.33 4.58 -21.72
CA GLY A 436 -21.21 3.69 -22.48
C GLY A 436 -21.98 4.38 -23.60
N THR A 437 -22.11 5.71 -23.57
CA THR A 437 -22.69 6.51 -24.67
C THR A 437 -21.66 6.82 -25.76
N GLY A 438 -20.38 6.56 -25.49
CA GLY A 438 -19.25 6.92 -26.34
C GLY A 438 -18.71 8.32 -26.06
N ALA A 439 -19.20 9.02 -25.04
CA ALA A 439 -18.73 10.34 -24.67
C ALA A 439 -17.39 10.26 -23.93
N PRO A 440 -16.39 11.10 -24.29
CA PRO A 440 -15.18 11.23 -23.50
C PRO A 440 -15.48 11.96 -22.19
N VAL A 441 -15.05 11.38 -21.08
CA VAL A 441 -15.18 11.98 -19.74
C VAL A 441 -14.11 13.06 -19.59
N ASP A 442 -14.55 14.31 -19.66
CA ASP A 442 -13.75 15.52 -19.86
C ASP A 442 -13.06 16.06 -18.59
N SER A 443 -13.30 15.46 -17.42
CA SER A 443 -12.64 15.86 -16.18
C SER A 443 -11.12 15.65 -16.24
N PRO A 444 -10.30 16.69 -16.04
CA PRO A 444 -8.87 16.52 -15.89
C PRO A 444 -8.55 15.81 -14.58
N ALA A 445 -7.83 14.69 -14.68
CA ALA A 445 -7.52 13.81 -13.56
C ALA A 445 -6.11 13.22 -13.71
N SER A 446 -5.57 12.71 -12.61
CA SER A 446 -4.23 12.09 -12.58
C SER A 446 -4.09 10.87 -13.50
N ASN A 447 -5.20 10.24 -13.94
CA ASN A 447 -5.22 9.09 -14.85
C ASN A 447 -4.33 9.26 -16.07
N MET A 448 -4.23 10.47 -16.63
CA MET A 448 -3.38 10.74 -17.80
C MET A 448 -1.89 10.50 -17.52
N ALA A 449 -1.42 10.67 -16.28
CA ALA A 449 -0.03 10.41 -15.91
C ALA A 449 0.35 8.94 -16.08
N HIS A 450 -0.61 8.02 -15.97
CA HIS A 450 -0.40 6.58 -16.16
C HIS A 450 -0.22 6.17 -17.63
N LEU A 451 -0.47 7.08 -18.59
CA LEU A 451 -0.25 6.83 -20.01
C LEU A 451 1.22 7.01 -20.40
N LEU A 452 1.96 7.84 -19.67
CA LEU A 452 3.40 8.04 -19.84
C LEU A 452 4.13 6.70 -19.62
N GLY A 453 5.23 6.47 -20.35
CA GLY A 453 6.01 5.22 -20.27
C GLY A 453 5.34 3.97 -20.87
N THR A 454 4.04 3.99 -21.20
CA THR A 454 3.33 2.83 -21.76
C THR A 454 3.56 2.64 -23.27
N GLY A 455 4.13 3.66 -23.93
CA GLY A 455 4.34 3.71 -25.38
C GLY A 455 3.09 4.02 -26.22
N ILE A 456 1.92 4.22 -25.59
CA ILE A 456 0.68 4.53 -26.35
C ILE A 456 0.69 5.95 -26.93
N LEU A 457 1.36 6.88 -26.24
CA LEU A 457 1.50 8.28 -26.60
C LEU A 457 2.70 8.50 -27.53
N THR A 458 2.54 9.43 -28.47
CA THR A 458 3.66 10.01 -29.21
C THR A 458 4.47 10.97 -28.33
N PRO A 459 5.72 11.33 -28.69
CA PRO A 459 6.51 12.27 -27.89
C PRO A 459 5.85 13.63 -27.65
N ALA A 460 5.09 14.14 -28.63
CA ALA A 460 4.36 15.40 -28.49
C ALA A 460 3.18 15.27 -27.51
N GLU A 461 2.47 14.14 -27.55
CA GLU A 461 1.38 13.83 -26.63
C GLU A 461 1.90 13.62 -25.20
N SER A 462 3.03 12.91 -25.02
CA SER A 462 3.69 12.79 -23.72
C SER A 462 4.09 14.16 -23.15
N ALA A 463 4.61 15.06 -23.99
CA ALA A 463 4.94 16.42 -23.56
C ALA A 463 3.71 17.22 -23.13
N ALA A 464 2.58 17.07 -23.83
CA ALA A 464 1.31 17.71 -23.44
C ALA A 464 0.80 17.19 -22.10
N VAL A 465 0.85 15.87 -21.88
CA VAL A 465 0.47 15.25 -20.59
C VAL A 465 1.40 15.72 -19.47
N ALA A 466 2.72 15.72 -19.69
CA ALA A 466 3.70 16.15 -18.70
C ALA A 466 3.51 17.62 -18.29
N ALA A 467 3.18 18.49 -19.25
CA ALA A 467 2.83 19.88 -18.96
C ALA A 467 1.52 19.99 -18.17
N ARG A 468 0.49 19.23 -18.58
CA ARG A 468 -0.85 19.30 -17.97
C ARG A 468 -0.86 18.87 -16.51
N ILE A 469 -0.21 17.76 -16.17
CA ILE A 469 -0.19 17.24 -14.78
C ILE A 469 0.65 18.10 -13.83
N ALA A 470 1.52 18.97 -14.37
CA ALA A 470 2.30 19.93 -13.60
C ALA A 470 1.54 21.24 -13.31
N GLU A 471 0.33 21.42 -13.87
CA GLU A 471 -0.45 22.63 -13.64
C GLU A 471 -0.91 22.77 -12.17
N PRO A 472 -1.08 24.01 -11.66
CA PRO A 472 -1.43 24.25 -10.25
C PRO A 472 -2.80 23.70 -9.82
N ASP A 473 -3.71 23.44 -10.76
CA ASP A 473 -5.03 22.89 -10.46
C ASP A 473 -4.99 21.38 -10.18
N LEU A 474 -3.98 20.67 -10.68
CA LEU A 474 -3.73 19.25 -10.39
C LEU A 474 -2.66 19.02 -9.32
N THR A 475 -1.88 20.04 -8.94
CA THR A 475 -0.78 19.88 -8.00
C THR A 475 -1.02 20.62 -6.68
N THR A 476 -0.38 20.14 -5.63
CA THR A 476 -0.27 20.81 -4.32
C THR A 476 1.17 20.74 -3.84
N PRO A 477 1.55 21.49 -2.79
CA PRO A 477 2.86 21.31 -2.14
C PRO A 477 3.17 19.88 -1.65
N TYR A 478 2.17 18.98 -1.63
CA TYR A 478 2.27 17.63 -1.07
C TYR A 478 2.12 16.51 -2.10
N GLY A 479 1.78 16.80 -3.36
CA GLY A 479 1.70 15.78 -4.41
C GLY A 479 0.67 16.09 -5.50
N LEU A 480 0.38 15.08 -6.33
CA LEU A 480 -0.58 15.13 -7.42
C LEU A 480 -1.99 14.81 -6.90
N ARG A 481 -2.95 15.69 -7.19
CA ARG A 481 -4.37 15.46 -6.89
C ARG A 481 -4.95 14.48 -7.89
N THR A 482 -5.86 13.66 -7.41
CA THR A 482 -6.62 12.73 -8.25
C THR A 482 -7.52 13.42 -9.27
N MET A 483 -7.89 14.68 -9.02
CA MET A 483 -8.80 15.45 -9.86
C MET A 483 -8.44 16.94 -9.78
N SER A 484 -8.60 17.67 -10.89
CA SER A 484 -8.39 19.12 -10.94
C SER A 484 -9.31 19.85 -9.96
N ASP A 485 -8.84 20.93 -9.34
CA ASP A 485 -9.70 21.78 -8.50
C ASP A 485 -10.69 22.67 -9.27
N ARG A 486 -10.67 22.61 -10.61
CA ARG A 486 -11.56 23.36 -11.49
C ARG A 486 -12.85 22.61 -11.85
N VAL A 487 -12.94 21.32 -11.57
CA VAL A 487 -14.13 20.52 -11.89
C VAL A 487 -15.13 20.50 -10.73
N ALA A 488 -16.42 20.42 -11.06
CA ALA A 488 -17.50 20.55 -10.09
C ALA A 488 -17.50 19.45 -9.01
N ALA A 489 -16.97 18.27 -9.34
CA ALA A 489 -16.85 17.13 -8.42
C ALA A 489 -15.65 17.20 -7.48
N TYR A 490 -14.77 18.21 -7.62
CA TYR A 490 -13.58 18.32 -6.80
C TYR A 490 -13.93 18.44 -5.31
N ASN A 491 -13.35 17.54 -4.53
CA ASN A 491 -13.34 17.59 -3.09
C ASN A 491 -11.99 17.06 -2.58
N PRO A 492 -11.19 17.88 -1.88
CA PRO A 492 -9.88 17.46 -1.38
C PRO A 492 -9.98 16.27 -0.39
N LEU A 493 -11.13 16.08 0.25
CA LEU A 493 -11.43 14.98 1.16
C LEU A 493 -12.25 13.86 0.49
N SER A 494 -12.41 13.85 -0.83
CA SER A 494 -12.97 12.69 -1.55
C SER A 494 -11.92 11.60 -1.73
N TYR A 495 -12.36 10.34 -1.69
CA TYR A 495 -11.49 9.19 -1.88
C TYR A 495 -10.77 9.23 -3.24
N HIS A 496 -11.46 9.57 -4.34
CA HIS A 496 -10.87 9.63 -5.69
C HIS A 496 -11.14 10.92 -6.48
N CYS A 497 -11.84 11.91 -5.91
CA CYS A 497 -12.20 13.15 -6.59
C CYS A 497 -11.48 14.40 -6.04
N GLY A 498 -10.21 14.28 -5.63
CA GLY A 498 -9.42 15.47 -5.26
C GLY A 498 -8.32 15.23 -4.22
N SER A 499 -8.36 14.12 -3.49
CA SER A 499 -7.28 13.72 -2.58
C SER A 499 -5.98 13.41 -3.33
N ILE A 500 -4.90 13.27 -2.58
CA ILE A 500 -3.57 12.91 -3.07
C ILE A 500 -3.27 11.49 -2.59
N TRP A 501 -2.83 10.65 -3.52
CA TRP A 501 -2.38 9.30 -3.25
C TRP A 501 -0.86 9.22 -3.50
N PRO A 502 -0.06 8.78 -2.52
CA PRO A 502 1.39 8.62 -2.70
C PRO A 502 1.75 7.73 -3.90
N HIS A 503 1.04 6.62 -4.09
CA HIS A 503 1.29 5.70 -5.19
C HIS A 503 1.01 6.35 -6.56
N ASP A 504 -0.10 7.09 -6.70
CA ASP A 504 -0.48 7.79 -7.93
C ASP A 504 0.58 8.85 -8.31
N THR A 505 1.02 9.62 -7.31
CA THR A 505 2.13 10.56 -7.47
C THR A 505 3.43 9.84 -7.88
N ALA A 506 3.72 8.66 -7.31
CA ALA A 506 4.90 7.88 -7.68
C ALA A 506 4.84 7.28 -9.09
N ILE A 507 3.66 6.89 -9.56
CA ILE A 507 3.48 6.44 -10.95
C ILE A 507 3.81 7.59 -11.91
N ALA A 508 3.32 8.79 -11.63
CA ALA A 508 3.66 9.99 -12.39
C ALA A 508 5.18 10.29 -12.36
N ILE A 509 5.82 10.24 -11.17
CA ILE A 509 7.26 10.45 -11.01
C ILE A 509 8.06 9.48 -11.88
N ARG A 510 7.75 8.18 -11.78
CA ARG A 510 8.44 7.13 -12.54
C ARG A 510 8.31 7.37 -14.04
N ALA A 511 7.08 7.55 -14.51
CA ALA A 511 6.81 7.66 -15.94
C ALA A 511 7.37 8.95 -16.56
N LEU A 512 7.30 10.07 -15.83
CA LEU A 512 7.95 11.32 -16.23
C LEU A 512 9.48 11.16 -16.35
N ALA A 513 10.12 10.48 -15.39
CA ALA A 513 11.55 10.23 -15.43
C ALA A 513 11.95 9.33 -16.62
N GLU A 514 11.16 8.30 -16.90
CA GLU A 514 11.37 7.38 -18.04
C GLU A 514 11.21 8.07 -19.40
N ASP A 515 10.19 8.94 -19.55
CA ASP A 515 9.92 9.68 -20.79
C ASP A 515 10.82 10.93 -20.97
N GLY A 516 11.68 11.24 -20.00
CA GLY A 516 12.67 12.32 -20.09
C GLY A 516 12.22 13.69 -19.55
N PHE A 517 11.12 13.75 -18.81
CA PHE A 517 10.60 14.94 -18.12
C PHE A 517 11.14 15.04 -16.69
N GLY A 518 12.48 15.07 -16.57
CA GLY A 518 13.19 15.01 -15.30
C GLY A 518 12.84 16.12 -14.30
N ASP A 519 12.59 17.33 -14.78
CA ASP A 519 12.25 18.48 -13.93
C ASP A 519 10.89 18.28 -13.23
N GLN A 520 9.88 17.84 -13.98
CA GLN A 520 8.56 17.53 -13.44
C GLN A 520 8.60 16.35 -12.46
N ALA A 521 9.37 15.31 -12.80
CA ALA A 521 9.58 14.16 -11.90
C ALA A 521 10.25 14.60 -10.59
N ALA A 522 11.29 15.44 -10.67
CA ALA A 522 12.03 15.97 -9.53
C ALA A 522 11.15 16.84 -8.62
N ASP A 523 10.29 17.69 -9.19
CA ASP A 523 9.34 18.52 -8.43
C ASP A 523 8.32 17.66 -7.65
N LEU A 524 7.69 16.69 -8.31
CA LEU A 524 6.75 15.76 -7.65
C LEU A 524 7.43 14.91 -6.58
N ALA A 525 8.66 14.45 -6.82
CA ALA A 525 9.45 13.72 -5.84
C ALA A 525 9.71 14.56 -4.57
N ALA A 526 10.09 15.83 -4.72
CA ALA A 526 10.30 16.73 -3.59
C ALA A 526 9.01 16.99 -2.78
N ARG A 527 7.85 17.09 -3.46
CA ARG A 527 6.53 17.23 -2.81
C ARG A 527 6.16 15.99 -2.02
N LEU A 528 6.41 14.79 -2.56
CA LEU A 528 6.13 13.55 -1.87
C LEU A 528 7.03 13.35 -0.63
N VAL A 529 8.31 13.72 -0.71
CA VAL A 529 9.22 13.75 0.46
C VAL A 529 8.72 14.74 1.52
N ARG A 530 8.24 15.92 1.11
CA ARG A 530 7.63 16.88 2.03
C ARG A 530 6.40 16.30 2.73
N ALA A 531 5.53 15.60 2.01
CA ALA A 531 4.36 14.95 2.59
C ALA A 531 4.74 13.85 3.58
N GLY A 532 5.66 12.95 3.21
CA GLY A 532 6.17 11.90 4.10
C GLY A 532 6.79 12.46 5.37
N ALA A 533 7.55 13.55 5.28
CA ALA A 533 8.14 14.20 6.46
C ALA A 533 7.09 14.84 7.39
N ALA A 534 5.98 15.33 6.84
CA ALA A 534 4.91 15.94 7.62
C ALA A 534 4.00 14.89 8.29
N ILE A 535 3.77 13.74 7.63
CA ILE A 535 2.81 12.72 8.08
C ILE A 535 3.49 11.60 8.88
N GLY A 536 4.76 11.28 8.57
CA GLY A 536 5.44 10.08 9.04
C GLY A 536 5.15 8.88 8.15
N GLU A 537 4.39 7.91 8.65
CA GLU A 537 3.92 6.75 7.88
C GLU A 537 3.02 7.21 6.73
N LEU A 538 3.46 7.01 5.48
CA LEU A 538 2.68 7.39 4.30
C LEU A 538 1.35 6.59 4.28
N PRO A 539 0.20 7.27 4.38
CA PRO A 539 -1.09 6.61 4.40
C PRO A 539 -1.56 6.33 2.98
N GLU A 540 -2.73 5.72 2.89
CA GLU A 540 -3.41 5.45 1.63
C GLU A 540 -3.66 6.70 0.80
N LEU A 541 -4.20 7.73 1.44
CA LEU A 541 -4.47 9.01 0.83
C LEU A 541 -4.51 10.10 1.90
N TYR A 542 -4.36 11.33 1.46
CA TYR A 542 -4.56 12.52 2.28
C TYR A 542 -5.09 13.67 1.44
N ALA A 543 -5.70 14.65 2.10
CA ALA A 543 -6.06 15.90 1.48
C ALA A 543 -4.87 16.86 1.47
N GLY A 544 -4.72 17.64 0.40
CA GLY A 544 -3.76 18.74 0.31
C GLY A 544 -4.44 19.98 -0.22
N TYR A 545 -4.33 21.10 0.51
CA TYR A 545 -4.76 22.42 0.04
C TYR A 545 -3.53 23.18 -0.47
N ALA A 546 -3.67 23.96 -1.55
CA ALA A 546 -2.57 24.74 -2.12
C ALA A 546 -1.91 25.68 -1.09
N ASP A 547 -2.74 26.37 -0.30
CA ASP A 547 -2.31 27.29 0.76
C ASP A 547 -2.39 26.66 2.17
N GLY A 548 -2.52 25.32 2.25
CA GLY A 548 -2.67 24.59 3.50
C GLY A 548 -1.35 24.40 4.24
N PRO A 549 -1.33 24.54 5.59
CA PRO A 549 -0.10 24.45 6.37
C PRO A 549 0.47 23.03 6.45
N ALA A 550 -0.35 21.99 6.22
CA ALA A 550 0.04 20.59 6.28
C ALA A 550 -0.93 19.71 5.47
N PRO A 551 -0.53 18.47 5.10
CA PRO A 551 -1.46 17.45 4.64
C PRO A 551 -2.53 17.17 5.70
N ILE A 552 -3.78 16.98 5.26
CA ILE A 552 -4.89 16.67 6.15
C ILE A 552 -5.23 15.17 6.04
N PRO A 553 -5.26 14.44 7.17
CA PRO A 553 -5.53 13.00 7.17
C PRO A 553 -6.92 12.67 6.64
N TYR A 554 -7.01 11.62 5.82
CA TYR A 554 -8.30 11.05 5.43
C TYR A 554 -8.81 10.07 6.51
N PRO A 555 -10.04 10.21 7.02
CA PRO A 555 -10.51 9.49 8.21
C PRO A 555 -10.42 7.95 8.18
N ALA A 556 -10.57 7.34 7.00
CA ALA A 556 -10.60 5.88 6.85
C ALA A 556 -9.37 5.31 6.13
N ALA A 557 -8.33 6.12 5.89
CA ALA A 557 -7.15 5.70 5.14
C ALA A 557 -6.40 4.57 5.86
N CYS A 558 -5.97 3.57 5.08
CA CYS A 558 -4.97 2.64 5.58
C CYS A 558 -3.67 3.36 5.94
N ARG A 559 -3.02 2.93 7.03
CA ARG A 559 -1.75 3.47 7.52
C ARG A 559 -1.04 2.39 8.34
N PRO A 560 0.06 1.78 7.82
CA PRO A 560 0.66 2.00 6.51
C PRO A 560 -0.12 1.35 5.34
N GLN A 561 0.28 1.69 4.11
CA GLN A 561 -0.24 1.10 2.88
C GLN A 561 0.90 0.78 1.89
N ALA A 562 0.92 -0.42 1.32
CA ALA A 562 2.10 -0.99 0.68
C ALA A 562 2.58 -0.22 -0.57
N TRP A 563 1.70 0.09 -1.52
CA TRP A 563 2.10 0.86 -2.72
C TRP A 563 2.47 2.32 -2.38
N SER A 564 1.97 2.86 -1.27
CA SER A 564 2.34 4.19 -0.77
C SER A 564 3.70 4.16 -0.08
N SER A 565 4.04 3.05 0.60
CA SER A 565 5.39 2.80 1.09
C SER A 565 6.38 2.60 -0.06
N ALA A 566 6.03 1.81 -1.08
CA ALA A 566 6.90 1.60 -2.25
C ALA A 566 7.17 2.89 -3.04
N ALA A 567 6.29 3.89 -2.94
CA ALA A 567 6.48 5.21 -3.55
C ALA A 567 7.82 5.88 -3.15
N ALA A 568 8.29 5.67 -1.91
CA ALA A 568 9.57 6.23 -1.45
C ALA A 568 10.78 5.61 -2.18
N LEU A 569 10.71 4.32 -2.54
CA LEU A 569 11.75 3.65 -3.34
C LEU A 569 11.75 4.17 -4.78
N THR A 570 10.57 4.43 -5.34
CA THR A 570 10.44 5.08 -6.67
C THR A 570 11.05 6.48 -6.67
N VAL A 571 10.87 7.26 -5.61
CA VAL A 571 11.52 8.57 -5.45
C VAL A 571 13.04 8.44 -5.52
N LEU A 572 13.63 7.46 -4.84
CA LEU A 572 15.08 7.21 -4.94
C LEU A 572 15.50 6.83 -6.36
N THR A 573 14.78 5.91 -7.00
CA THR A 573 15.05 5.51 -8.39
C THR A 573 15.05 6.73 -9.32
N ALA A 574 14.06 7.62 -9.19
CA ALA A 574 13.92 8.81 -10.01
C ALA A 574 15.02 9.86 -9.73
N LEU A 575 15.37 10.11 -8.46
CA LEU A 575 16.42 11.05 -8.08
C LEU A 575 17.82 10.59 -8.51
N LEU A 576 18.05 9.28 -8.63
CA LEU A 576 19.28 8.74 -9.20
C LEU A 576 19.24 8.68 -10.75
N GLY A 577 18.06 8.85 -11.35
CA GLY A 577 17.80 8.52 -12.75
C GLY A 577 18.25 7.10 -13.08
N LEU A 578 17.97 6.17 -12.17
CA LEU A 578 18.46 4.81 -12.21
C LEU A 578 17.58 3.95 -13.13
N ARG A 579 18.21 3.34 -14.15
CA ARG A 579 17.57 2.32 -15.00
C ARG A 579 18.46 1.09 -15.06
N VAL A 580 17.89 -0.09 -14.83
CA VAL A 580 18.58 -1.38 -14.96
C VAL A 580 17.97 -2.14 -16.14
N ASP A 581 18.81 -2.65 -17.03
CA ASP A 581 18.40 -3.37 -18.24
C ASP A 581 19.34 -4.55 -18.48
N GLY A 582 18.99 -5.69 -17.90
CA GLY A 582 19.87 -6.85 -17.80
C GLY A 582 21.17 -6.49 -17.07
N ARG A 583 22.27 -6.40 -17.82
CA ARG A 583 23.60 -6.06 -17.30
C ARG A 583 24.02 -4.61 -17.54
N GLU A 584 23.16 -3.81 -18.16
CA GLU A 584 23.41 -2.39 -18.40
C GLU A 584 22.70 -1.54 -17.33
N ILE A 585 23.43 -0.65 -16.68
CA ILE A 585 22.92 0.27 -15.66
C ILE A 585 23.09 1.69 -16.19
N THR A 586 22.00 2.46 -16.23
CA THR A 586 22.05 3.89 -16.51
C THR A 586 21.84 4.67 -15.22
N VAL A 587 22.68 5.68 -15.00
CA VAL A 587 22.54 6.66 -13.91
C VAL A 587 22.51 8.05 -14.54
N ARG A 588 21.35 8.72 -14.43
CA ARG A 588 21.06 10.01 -15.08
C ARG A 588 20.22 10.92 -14.15
N PRO A 589 20.80 11.38 -13.03
CA PRO A 589 20.09 12.20 -12.05
C PRO A 589 19.57 13.51 -12.66
N PRO A 590 18.49 14.10 -12.10
CA PRO A 590 17.99 15.41 -12.50
C PRO A 590 19.03 16.51 -12.22
N ARG A 591 18.97 17.59 -13.01
CA ARG A 591 19.89 18.74 -12.89
C ARG A 591 19.12 20.06 -12.84
N PRO A 592 19.21 20.83 -11.74
CA PRO A 592 19.90 20.51 -10.48
C PRO A 592 19.17 19.45 -9.65
N MET A 593 19.83 18.89 -8.63
CA MET A 593 19.19 17.93 -7.72
C MET A 593 18.18 18.65 -6.81
N PRO A 594 16.92 18.19 -6.71
CA PRO A 594 15.87 18.91 -5.97
C PRO A 594 16.05 18.85 -4.44
N LEU A 595 16.84 17.90 -3.93
CA LEU A 595 17.06 17.65 -2.51
C LEU A 595 18.55 17.77 -2.10
N GLY A 596 19.37 18.38 -2.96
CA GLY A 596 20.82 18.50 -2.76
C GLY A 596 21.60 17.22 -3.08
N ALA A 597 22.82 17.10 -2.57
CA ALA A 597 23.67 15.94 -2.82
C ALA A 597 23.02 14.65 -2.25
N LEU A 598 23.22 13.53 -2.94
CA LEU A 598 22.61 12.24 -2.62
C LEU A 598 23.61 11.10 -2.81
N ALA A 599 23.79 10.28 -1.79
CA ALA A 599 24.50 9.00 -1.87
C ALA A 599 23.58 7.88 -1.40
N VAL A 600 23.52 6.79 -2.19
CA VAL A 600 22.73 5.61 -1.89
C VAL A 600 23.59 4.35 -2.08
N SER A 601 23.58 3.47 -1.09
CA SER A 601 24.19 2.13 -1.10
C SER A 601 23.15 1.06 -0.74
N GLY A 602 23.48 -0.21 -0.98
CA GLY A 602 22.58 -1.33 -0.69
C GLY A 602 21.50 -1.58 -1.75
N ILE A 603 21.69 -1.11 -2.99
CA ILE A 603 20.80 -1.43 -4.12
C ILE A 603 21.11 -2.86 -4.58
N PRO A 604 20.22 -3.84 -4.39
CA PRO A 604 20.56 -5.23 -4.68
C PRO A 604 20.73 -5.46 -6.19
N LEU A 605 21.79 -6.19 -6.55
CA LEU A 605 22.00 -6.71 -7.90
C LEU A 605 22.42 -8.18 -7.81
N PRO A 606 22.10 -9.02 -8.81
CA PRO A 606 22.70 -10.35 -8.89
C PRO A 606 24.23 -10.30 -8.79
N GLY A 607 24.79 -10.90 -7.73
CA GLY A 607 26.25 -10.95 -7.48
C GLY A 607 26.82 -9.81 -6.62
N GLY A 608 25.99 -8.93 -6.05
CA GLY A 608 26.44 -7.91 -5.10
C GLY A 608 25.47 -6.73 -5.00
N GLU A 609 25.99 -5.52 -4.92
CA GLU A 609 25.19 -4.31 -4.69
C GLU A 609 25.67 -3.17 -5.59
N LEU A 610 24.75 -2.27 -5.94
CA LEU A 610 25.04 -0.98 -6.56
C LEU A 610 25.10 0.11 -5.48
N ALA A 611 26.08 0.98 -5.60
CA ALA A 611 26.15 2.24 -4.86
C ALA A 611 26.38 3.41 -5.81
N VAL A 612 25.69 4.54 -5.57
CA VAL A 612 25.73 5.74 -6.41
C VAL A 612 25.85 6.97 -5.51
N ALA A 613 26.70 7.92 -5.89
CA ALA A 613 26.79 9.24 -5.26
C ALA A 613 26.70 10.34 -6.32
N VAL A 614 25.89 11.36 -6.03
CA VAL A 614 25.56 12.49 -6.91
C VAL A 614 25.71 13.78 -6.10
N ASP A 615 26.31 14.83 -6.68
CA ASP A 615 26.37 16.15 -6.06
C ASP A 615 25.08 16.97 -6.26
N ARG A 616 25.04 18.19 -5.69
CA ARG A 616 23.89 19.09 -5.79
C ARG A 616 23.54 19.54 -7.20
N ASP A 617 24.50 19.50 -8.11
CA ASP A 617 24.32 19.92 -9.50
C ASP A 617 23.85 18.74 -10.39
N GLY A 618 23.71 17.55 -9.80
CA GLY A 618 23.33 16.32 -10.50
C GLY A 618 24.48 15.69 -11.27
N THR A 619 25.73 15.93 -10.83
CA THR A 619 26.91 15.24 -11.36
C THR A 619 27.14 13.94 -10.61
N VAL A 620 27.28 12.83 -11.34
CA VAL A 620 27.58 11.51 -10.75
C VAL A 620 29.04 11.48 -10.30
N LEU A 621 29.28 11.56 -8.99
CA LEU A 621 30.60 11.51 -8.37
C LEU A 621 31.19 10.09 -8.39
N SER A 622 30.36 9.10 -8.05
CA SER A 622 30.74 7.68 -8.07
C SER A 622 29.54 6.79 -8.39
N ALA A 623 29.81 5.67 -9.07
CA ALA A 623 28.85 4.60 -9.26
C ALA A 623 29.63 3.28 -9.33
N THR A 624 29.32 2.34 -8.44
CA THR A 624 30.00 1.04 -8.31
C THR A 624 28.99 -0.08 -8.33
N ALA A 625 29.21 -1.11 -9.15
CA ALA A 625 28.37 -2.29 -9.28
C ALA A 625 29.26 -3.54 -9.42
N PRO A 626 28.69 -4.76 -9.31
CA PRO A 626 29.44 -5.99 -9.58
C PRO A 626 30.04 -6.01 -11.00
N GLU A 627 31.17 -6.72 -11.18
CA GLU A 627 31.95 -6.74 -12.45
C GLU A 627 31.11 -7.14 -13.68
N ALA A 628 30.05 -7.93 -13.48
CA ALA A 628 29.15 -8.35 -14.55
C ALA A 628 28.31 -7.20 -15.16
N TYR A 629 28.24 -6.03 -14.51
CA TYR A 629 27.43 -4.90 -14.94
C TYR A 629 28.27 -3.80 -15.57
N ARG A 630 27.68 -3.13 -16.57
CA ARG A 630 28.25 -1.94 -17.19
C ARG A 630 27.44 -0.72 -16.78
N ILE A 631 28.13 0.29 -16.26
CA ILE A 631 27.50 1.53 -15.83
C ILE A 631 27.70 2.60 -16.91
N ARG A 632 26.60 3.11 -17.44
CA ARG A 632 26.56 4.30 -18.28
C ARG A 632 26.12 5.50 -17.43
N ARG A 633 27.06 6.43 -17.24
CA ARG A 633 26.77 7.76 -16.73
C ARG A 633 26.33 8.61 -17.90
N ALA A 634 25.07 9.03 -17.93
CA ALA A 634 24.57 9.87 -19.00
C ALA A 634 24.49 11.31 -18.49
N ASP A 635 24.92 12.25 -19.33
CA ASP A 635 24.45 13.63 -19.19
C ASP A 635 22.95 13.67 -19.59
N PRO A 636 22.13 14.50 -18.92
CA PRO A 636 20.75 14.78 -19.33
C PRO A 636 20.67 15.35 -20.75
#